data_AF-A5BTR7-F1
#
_entry.id   AF-A5BTR7-F1
#
_cell.length_a   1.000
_cell.length_b   1.000
_cell.length_c   1.000
_cell.angle_alpha   90.00
_cell.angle_beta   90.00
_cell.angle_gamma   90.00
#
_symmetry.space_group_name_H-M   'P 1'
#
loop_
_entity.id
_entity.type
_entity.pdbx_description
1 polymer ?
#
loop_
_entity_poly.entity_id
_entity_poly.type
_entity_poly.pdbx_seq_one_letter_code
_entity_poly.pdbx_strand_id
1 'polypeptide(L)'
;MGSLHYFLGIEVIPTPQGLFLSQHQYIRDLLSRTSMENAEETLTPMSTTAKLTVQDNSECVDSTEYRKIIGALQYLGLTRPDIAFAVNRLSQFMQKPTTNHWAAAKRLLRYLKQTMFHGILLQKHDQFQLKTYSDADWASDTDTRVSTTAFITFIGPNPISWSARKQRAVSRSSTEAEFRALATATSETVWLHSLIKELGLTLREAPQMFCDNIGANHFSLNPVQHTRMKHIDIDLLFVRDLVKKGTIRVQHIHTIDQLADLLTKSLSRQRFQLLRSKIGVADGTSILKGHIRTANLVQHPETRVSQEAAILRKADKFFPKFKTLFANLGLESIVLRKSKSFFQNLSWTEAFGVTEIELGFVYDIFYTNAADNKRGVLSRFICLCLTILTFMGFSIIDKHEYPTIDVIITWLLLVGAFLLEFYSIILLCSSDQTRSWLSKQEKTRVNLLCQAISSCRVTFLFPENNRWSNSMAQYSLISYSLKILNKFSEVWKFFSICPELEERSSKNSNVVPKYLKTLIFEQLQEKSRWASGIKATKKLCALKGEWALEKMKCCCRLSWSIGEEFDENILLWHVATEICYYTDLNKNSIPVKNPNREASKLLSDYLLHLLVKRPHMLPNGIGQIRFQDSSADATEFFRSGKHIKDRIQACEKLLQVNTEIPQRKVKGDKKRKVRGDKKRKSVLFNACWLAKSLQSLETEEEWKCEKKWEMMSHVWIEMLCHAACQCPSNHHAEGLTQGGELLTHVWLLMAHFGITEHIQAPRSHTRVSLFSILSCKRVSTGVVKIPPLLDLL
;
A
#
# COMPACT_ATOMS: atom_id res chain seq x y z
N MET A 1 15.65 -7.28 11.41
CA MET A 1 14.68 -6.61 12.30
C MET A 1 15.40 -6.28 13.59
N GLY A 2 15.61 -4.99 13.87
CA GLY A 2 16.11 -4.53 15.17
C GLY A 2 15.07 -4.72 16.28
N SER A 3 15.37 -4.22 17.47
CA SER A 3 14.40 -4.18 18.58
C SER A 3 13.17 -3.37 18.17
N LEU A 4 11.99 -3.93 18.42
CA LEU A 4 10.71 -3.28 18.17
C LEU A 4 10.60 -2.06 19.09
N HIS A 5 10.62 -0.85 18.52
CA HIS A 5 10.55 0.41 19.27
C HIS A 5 9.30 1.23 18.97
N TYR A 6 8.83 1.21 17.72
CA TYR A 6 7.64 1.94 17.30
C TYR A 6 6.97 1.20 16.15
N PHE A 7 5.66 1.00 16.26
CA PHE A 7 4.89 0.29 15.26
C PHE A 7 3.43 0.80 15.23
N LEU A 8 2.96 1.26 14.07
CA LEU A 8 1.61 1.81 13.87
C LEU A 8 1.15 2.78 14.99
N GLY A 9 1.97 3.76 15.33
CA GLY A 9 1.57 4.76 16.34
C GLY A 9 1.59 4.24 17.78
N ILE A 10 2.13 3.05 18.02
CA ILE A 10 2.36 2.44 19.34
C ILE A 10 3.86 2.34 19.57
N GLU A 11 4.31 2.88 20.68
CA GLU A 11 5.66 2.71 21.19
C GLU A 11 5.77 1.37 21.90
N VAL A 12 6.83 0.63 21.59
CA VAL A 12 7.12 -0.65 22.23
C VAL A 12 8.42 -0.49 23.00
N ILE A 13 8.33 -0.65 24.31
CA ILE A 13 9.46 -0.45 25.21
C ILE A 13 9.79 -1.79 25.87
N PRO A 14 10.94 -2.40 25.56
CA PRO A 14 11.35 -3.62 26.21
C PRO A 14 11.66 -3.34 27.69
N THR A 15 11.14 -4.19 28.57
CA THR A 15 11.38 -4.16 30.01
C THR A 15 11.93 -5.52 30.46
N PRO A 16 12.56 -5.64 31.64
CA PRO A 16 13.00 -6.93 32.17
C PRO A 16 11.86 -7.95 32.33
N GLN A 17 10.62 -7.47 32.45
CA GLN A 17 9.42 -8.29 32.63
C GLN A 17 8.76 -8.69 31.29
N GLY A 18 9.09 -7.99 30.18
CA GLY A 18 8.51 -8.23 28.86
C GLY A 18 8.48 -6.98 27.98
N LEU A 19 7.32 -6.61 27.43
CA LEU A 19 7.14 -5.47 26.52
C LEU A 19 6.07 -4.51 27.05
N PHE A 20 6.38 -3.22 27.10
CA PHE A 20 5.42 -2.17 27.45
C PHE A 20 4.95 -1.43 26.20
N LEU A 21 3.65 -1.45 25.94
CA LEU A 21 2.99 -0.81 24.81
C LEU A 21 2.41 0.53 25.24
N SER A 22 2.91 1.63 24.68
CA SER A 22 2.55 3.00 25.05
C SER A 22 2.12 3.83 23.85
N GLN A 23 1.25 4.81 24.08
CA GLN A 23 0.89 5.85 23.11
C GLN A 23 1.08 7.24 23.71
N HIS A 24 2.06 7.41 24.60
CA HIS A 24 2.21 8.64 25.38
C HIS A 24 2.38 9.90 24.50
N GLN A 25 3.18 9.83 23.42
CA GLN A 25 3.35 10.95 22.50
C GLN A 25 2.03 11.32 21.80
N TYR A 26 1.21 10.32 21.43
CA TYR A 26 -0.10 10.56 20.85
C TYR A 26 -1.07 11.23 21.83
N ILE A 27 -1.05 10.83 23.11
CA ILE A 27 -1.87 11.47 24.16
C ILE A 27 -1.43 12.93 24.34
N ARG A 28 -0.12 13.21 24.37
CA ARG A 28 0.42 14.57 24.47
C ARG A 28 -0.05 15.44 23.31
N ASP A 29 0.09 14.96 22.09
CA ASP A 29 -0.35 15.68 20.88
C ASP A 29 -1.87 15.90 20.87
N LEU A 30 -2.66 14.95 21.37
CA LEU A 30 -4.11 15.07 21.50
C LEU A 30 -4.52 16.14 22.52
N LEU A 31 -3.85 16.20 23.66
CA LEU A 31 -4.09 17.21 24.69
C LEU A 31 -3.71 18.62 24.18
N SER A 32 -2.61 18.73 23.45
CA SER A 32 -2.18 19.97 22.80
C SER A 32 -3.23 20.50 21.82
N ARG A 33 -3.70 19.63 20.92
CA ARG A 33 -4.70 19.97 19.90
C ARG A 33 -6.08 20.34 20.46
N THR A 34 -6.37 19.94 21.69
CA THR A 34 -7.66 20.21 22.37
C THR A 34 -7.54 21.31 23.41
N SER A 35 -6.37 21.94 23.55
CA SER A 35 -6.06 22.95 24.57
C SER A 35 -6.32 22.43 26.00
N MET A 36 -6.07 21.15 26.24
CA MET A 36 -6.29 20.46 27.53
C MET A 36 -4.98 20.18 28.29
N GLU A 37 -3.84 20.72 27.84
CA GLU A 37 -2.53 20.54 28.49
C GLU A 37 -2.53 21.01 29.95
N ASN A 38 -3.20 22.13 30.22
CA ASN A 38 -3.28 22.75 31.56
C ASN A 38 -4.60 22.43 32.30
N ALA A 39 -5.40 21.49 31.79
CA ALA A 39 -6.67 21.15 32.43
C ALA A 39 -6.47 20.43 33.77
N GLU A 40 -7.41 20.61 34.71
CA GLU A 40 -7.39 19.89 35.99
C GLU A 40 -7.48 18.37 35.79
N GLU A 41 -6.77 17.60 36.60
CA GLU A 41 -6.66 16.16 36.44
C GLU A 41 -7.85 15.40 37.05
N THR A 42 -8.23 14.26 36.46
CA THR A 42 -9.25 13.37 37.02
C THR A 42 -8.80 11.92 36.97
N LEU A 43 -9.27 11.12 37.93
CA LEU A 43 -8.85 9.73 38.13
C LEU A 43 -9.80 8.71 37.49
N THR A 44 -10.88 9.16 36.84
CA THR A 44 -11.86 8.30 36.16
C THR A 44 -12.26 8.90 34.81
N PRO A 45 -12.47 8.08 33.77
CA PRO A 45 -12.79 8.55 32.42
C PRO A 45 -14.23 9.08 32.29
N MET A 46 -15.16 8.63 33.14
CA MET A 46 -16.58 8.99 33.11
C MET A 46 -17.12 9.15 34.53
N SER A 47 -18.22 9.90 34.70
CA SER A 47 -18.90 10.03 36.00
C SER A 47 -19.85 8.85 36.22
N THR A 48 -20.03 8.41 37.47
CA THR A 48 -21.06 7.44 37.86
C THR A 48 -22.45 8.06 37.97
N THR A 49 -22.53 9.37 38.20
CA THR A 49 -23.79 10.09 38.45
C THR A 49 -24.37 10.77 37.21
N ALA A 50 -23.53 11.15 36.25
CA ALA A 50 -23.97 11.90 35.08
C ALA A 50 -24.56 10.95 34.02
N LYS A 51 -25.87 11.03 33.79
CA LYS A 51 -26.56 10.31 32.71
C LYS A 51 -26.57 11.19 31.45
N LEU A 52 -25.94 10.70 30.38
CA LEU A 52 -25.95 11.35 29.07
C LEU A 52 -27.15 10.87 28.26
N THR A 53 -27.94 11.79 27.69
CA THR A 53 -29.15 11.53 26.91
C THR A 53 -29.12 12.25 25.56
N VAL A 54 -29.76 11.69 24.54
CA VAL A 54 -29.86 12.29 23.20
C VAL A 54 -30.67 13.57 23.22
N GLN A 55 -31.75 13.60 24.00
CA GLN A 55 -32.54 14.80 24.26
C GLN A 55 -32.05 15.41 25.57
N ASP A 56 -31.07 16.29 25.45
CA ASP A 56 -30.59 17.12 26.53
C ASP A 56 -30.97 18.57 26.20
N ASN A 57 -31.47 19.30 27.18
CA ASN A 57 -31.91 20.70 27.03
C ASN A 57 -30.72 21.68 26.94
N SER A 58 -29.50 21.16 26.99
CA SER A 58 -28.28 21.94 26.90
C SER A 58 -27.92 22.32 25.46
N GLU A 59 -27.14 23.41 25.31
CA GLU A 59 -26.81 23.98 24.01
C GLU A 59 -26.03 23.00 23.11
N CYS A 60 -26.25 23.11 21.79
CA CYS A 60 -25.53 22.31 20.81
C CYS A 60 -24.07 22.77 20.67
N VAL A 61 -23.15 21.82 20.50
CA VAL A 61 -21.72 22.09 20.27
C VAL A 61 -21.36 21.74 18.82
N ASP A 62 -20.23 22.24 18.30
CA ASP A 62 -19.76 21.86 16.96
C ASP A 62 -19.56 20.34 16.84
N SER A 63 -20.44 19.72 16.06
CA SER A 63 -20.40 18.28 15.77
C SER A 63 -19.11 17.85 15.08
N THR A 64 -18.45 18.74 14.33
CA THR A 64 -17.22 18.44 13.60
C THR A 64 -16.05 18.28 14.56
N GLU A 65 -15.88 19.24 15.47
CA GLU A 65 -14.86 19.17 16.52
C GLU A 65 -15.08 17.97 17.45
N TYR A 66 -16.34 17.73 17.87
CA TYR A 66 -16.69 16.56 18.68
C TYR A 66 -16.29 15.25 17.99
N ARG A 67 -16.69 15.04 16.72
CA ARG A 67 -16.32 13.84 15.95
C ARG A 67 -14.81 13.70 15.80
N LYS A 68 -14.07 14.80 15.57
CA LYS A 68 -12.60 14.80 15.49
C LYS A 68 -11.99 14.24 16.77
N ILE A 69 -12.44 14.68 17.94
CA ILE A 69 -11.92 14.21 19.23
C ILE A 69 -12.31 12.77 19.52
N ILE A 70 -13.58 12.40 19.38
CA ILE A 70 -14.01 11.03 19.70
C ILE A 70 -13.31 10.00 18.82
N GLY A 71 -13.13 10.25 17.52
CA GLY A 71 -12.37 9.33 16.68
C GLY A 71 -10.86 9.31 16.97
N ALA A 72 -10.31 10.31 17.68
CA ALA A 72 -8.91 10.30 18.12
C ALA A 72 -8.80 9.46 19.40
N LEU A 73 -9.76 9.60 20.31
CA LEU A 73 -9.91 8.75 21.49
C LEU A 73 -10.14 7.27 21.12
N GLN A 74 -10.84 7.00 20.02
CA GLN A 74 -11.02 5.63 19.52
C GLN A 74 -9.71 4.98 19.08
N TYR A 75 -8.73 5.76 18.59
CA TYR A 75 -7.40 5.24 18.24
C TYR A 75 -6.60 4.83 19.47
N LEU A 76 -6.74 5.57 20.58
CA LEU A 76 -6.13 5.22 21.87
C LEU A 76 -6.62 3.88 22.44
N GLY A 77 -7.78 3.40 21.98
CA GLY A 77 -8.32 2.11 22.36
C GLY A 77 -7.41 0.92 22.06
N LEU A 78 -6.32 1.09 21.28
CA LEU A 78 -5.31 0.06 21.00
C LEU A 78 -4.39 -0.26 22.19
N THR A 79 -4.09 0.72 23.05
CA THR A 79 -3.29 0.50 24.26
C THR A 79 -4.02 0.88 25.54
N ARG A 80 -5.26 1.37 25.43
CA ARG A 80 -6.07 1.86 26.57
C ARG A 80 -7.45 1.18 26.61
N PRO A 81 -7.53 -0.10 27.00
CA PRO A 81 -8.81 -0.78 27.24
C PRO A 81 -9.67 -0.06 28.30
N ASP A 82 -9.04 0.59 29.27
CA ASP A 82 -9.68 1.30 30.38
C ASP A 82 -10.56 2.50 29.97
N ILE A 83 -10.43 3.00 28.74
CA ILE A 83 -11.30 4.07 28.20
C ILE A 83 -12.39 3.57 27.25
N ALA A 84 -12.41 2.28 26.92
CA ALA A 84 -13.26 1.75 25.85
C ALA A 84 -14.76 2.01 26.10
N PHE A 85 -15.22 1.83 27.34
CA PHE A 85 -16.61 2.15 27.71
C PHE A 85 -16.94 3.63 27.47
N ALA A 86 -16.09 4.53 27.96
CA ALA A 86 -16.32 5.97 27.86
C ALA A 86 -16.34 6.42 26.40
N VAL A 87 -15.42 5.92 25.57
CA VAL A 87 -15.40 6.21 24.13
C VAL A 87 -16.64 5.66 23.42
N ASN A 88 -17.03 4.42 23.72
CA ASN A 88 -18.25 3.82 23.16
C ASN A 88 -19.50 4.64 23.52
N ARG A 89 -19.65 5.09 24.77
CA ARG A 89 -20.79 5.92 25.19
C ARG A 89 -20.78 7.28 24.50
N LEU A 90 -19.65 7.98 24.47
CA LEU A 90 -19.54 9.30 23.81
C LEU A 90 -19.78 9.22 22.29
N SER A 91 -19.38 8.12 21.64
CA SER A 91 -19.58 7.92 20.20
C SER A 91 -21.06 7.93 19.77
N GLN A 92 -21.98 7.66 20.70
CA GLN A 92 -23.43 7.62 20.42
C GLN A 92 -24.00 9.02 20.12
N PHE A 93 -23.31 10.08 20.54
CA PHE A 93 -23.79 11.47 20.43
C PHE A 93 -23.09 12.26 19.30
N MET A 94 -22.39 11.59 18.38
CA MET A 94 -21.65 12.24 17.29
C MET A 94 -22.53 13.04 16.31
N GLN A 95 -23.82 12.70 16.17
CA GLN A 95 -24.72 13.37 15.24
C GLN A 95 -25.06 14.79 15.70
N LYS A 96 -25.49 14.94 16.96
CA LYS A 96 -25.90 16.19 17.58
C LYS A 96 -25.38 16.27 19.04
N PRO A 97 -24.10 16.61 19.25
CA PRO A 97 -23.52 16.73 20.59
C PRO A 97 -23.97 18.02 21.28
N THR A 98 -24.05 17.96 22.61
CA THR A 98 -24.45 19.09 23.48
C THR A 98 -23.31 19.48 24.43
N THR A 99 -23.47 20.54 25.21
CA THR A 99 -22.45 20.99 26.16
C THR A 99 -22.16 19.94 27.24
N ASN A 100 -23.16 19.18 27.69
CA ASN A 100 -22.94 18.06 28.63
C ASN A 100 -22.14 16.92 27.99
N HIS A 101 -22.42 16.59 26.72
CA HIS A 101 -21.62 15.62 25.95
C HIS A 101 -20.17 16.08 25.80
N TRP A 102 -19.97 17.37 25.57
CA TRP A 102 -18.65 17.98 25.48
C TRP A 102 -17.91 17.99 26.82
N ALA A 103 -18.60 18.30 27.92
CA ALA A 103 -18.05 18.24 29.27
C ALA A 103 -17.60 16.82 29.63
N ALA A 104 -18.36 15.80 29.23
CA ALA A 104 -17.98 14.40 29.40
C ALA A 104 -16.75 14.02 28.54
N ALA A 105 -16.66 14.48 27.29
CA ALA A 105 -15.47 14.30 26.46
C ALA A 105 -14.22 14.98 27.06
N LYS A 106 -14.37 16.21 27.57
CA LYS A 106 -13.32 16.92 28.31
C LYS A 106 -12.90 16.19 29.59
N ARG A 107 -13.83 15.55 30.32
CA ARG A 107 -13.49 14.70 31.48
C ARG A 107 -12.59 13.54 31.07
N LEU A 108 -12.88 12.88 29.96
CA LEU A 108 -12.04 11.80 29.44
C LEU A 108 -10.64 12.29 29.03
N LEU A 109 -10.53 13.48 28.41
CA LEU A 109 -9.23 14.10 28.11
C LEU A 109 -8.44 14.43 29.38
N ARG A 110 -9.09 14.98 30.41
CA ARG A 110 -8.47 15.20 31.72
C ARG A 110 -7.97 13.91 32.38
N TYR A 111 -8.70 12.80 32.20
CA TYR A 111 -8.27 11.49 32.66
C TYR A 111 -7.01 11.00 31.92
N LEU A 112 -6.96 11.21 30.59
CA LEU A 112 -5.78 10.88 29.79
C LEU A 112 -4.57 11.74 30.14
N LYS A 113 -4.76 13.00 30.53
CA LYS A 113 -3.68 13.84 31.07
C LYS A 113 -3.05 13.21 32.31
N GLN A 114 -3.86 12.84 33.30
CA GLN A 114 -3.39 12.18 34.52
C GLN A 114 -2.69 10.84 34.24
N THR A 115 -3.12 10.14 33.19
CA THR A 115 -2.68 8.78 32.87
C THR A 115 -1.87 8.72 31.57
N MET A 116 -1.15 9.79 31.24
CA MET A 116 -0.43 9.95 29.97
C MET A 116 0.58 8.82 29.73
N PHE A 117 1.21 8.34 30.79
CA PHE A 117 2.24 7.30 30.75
C PHE A 117 1.69 5.89 30.96
N HIS A 118 0.37 5.72 31.07
CA HIS A 118 -0.22 4.41 31.21
C HIS A 118 -0.31 3.69 29.86
N GLY A 119 -0.03 2.38 29.88
CA GLY A 119 -0.01 1.52 28.70
C GLY A 119 -0.23 0.06 29.09
N ILE A 120 -0.12 -0.84 28.11
CA ILE A 120 -0.27 -2.29 28.34
C ILE A 120 1.11 -2.90 28.61
N LEU A 121 1.25 -3.62 29.71
CA LEU A 121 2.44 -4.42 29.97
C LEU A 121 2.19 -5.87 29.56
N LEU A 122 2.88 -6.33 28.52
CA LEU A 122 2.93 -7.72 28.12
C LEU A 122 4.09 -8.39 28.85
N GLN A 123 3.80 -9.41 29.65
CA GLN A 123 4.76 -10.14 30.45
C GLN A 123 5.01 -11.53 29.87
N LYS A 124 6.25 -12.01 29.97
CA LYS A 124 6.54 -13.42 29.64
C LYS A 124 5.84 -14.32 30.65
N HIS A 125 5.18 -15.37 30.19
CA HIS A 125 4.47 -16.29 31.07
C HIS A 125 4.44 -17.71 30.51
N ASP A 126 4.61 -18.72 31.36
CA ASP A 126 4.73 -20.12 30.91
C ASP A 126 3.37 -20.78 30.60
N GLN A 127 2.28 -20.24 31.15
CA GLN A 127 0.93 -20.73 30.88
C GLN A 127 0.32 -20.04 29.66
N PHE A 128 0.31 -20.74 28.54
CA PHE A 128 -0.34 -20.33 27.30
C PHE A 128 -1.82 -20.77 27.29
N GLN A 129 -2.65 -20.06 28.07
CA GLN A 129 -4.09 -20.30 28.20
C GLN A 129 -4.89 -19.08 27.72
N LEU A 130 -5.96 -19.32 26.97
CA LEU A 130 -6.87 -18.28 26.48
C LEU A 130 -8.06 -18.12 27.46
N LYS A 131 -8.18 -16.95 28.09
CA LYS A 131 -9.24 -16.63 29.06
C LYS A 131 -10.01 -15.40 28.61
N THR A 132 -11.33 -15.49 28.53
CA THR A 132 -12.20 -14.39 28.09
C THR A 132 -13.24 -14.09 29.15
N TYR A 133 -13.31 -12.83 29.56
CA TYR A 133 -14.32 -12.31 30.48
C TYR A 133 -15.38 -11.59 29.66
N SER A 134 -16.66 -11.91 29.86
CA SER A 134 -17.79 -11.26 29.19
C SER A 134 -18.80 -10.74 30.20
N ASP A 135 -19.33 -9.54 29.96
CA ASP A 135 -20.32 -8.87 30.82
C ASP A 135 -21.30 -8.05 29.96
N ALA A 136 -22.49 -7.78 30.49
CA ALA A 136 -23.48 -6.90 29.86
C ALA A 136 -24.17 -5.97 30.87
N ASP A 137 -24.11 -4.66 30.62
CA ASP A 137 -24.93 -3.71 31.38
C ASP A 137 -26.34 -3.64 30.78
N TRP A 138 -27.30 -4.32 31.43
CA TRP A 138 -28.66 -4.49 30.94
C TRP A 138 -29.46 -3.19 30.97
N ALA A 139 -30.07 -2.85 29.84
CA ALA A 139 -30.90 -1.66 29.65
C ALA A 139 -30.24 -0.33 30.11
N SER A 140 -28.90 -0.29 30.02
CA SER A 140 -28.06 0.82 30.48
C SER A 140 -28.33 2.14 29.75
N ASP A 141 -28.70 2.06 28.47
CA ASP A 141 -29.02 3.24 27.68
C ASP A 141 -30.44 3.73 27.99
N THR A 142 -30.56 4.90 28.61
CA THR A 142 -31.84 5.49 29.01
C THR A 142 -32.77 5.77 27.83
N ASP A 143 -32.23 6.10 26.67
CA ASP A 143 -33.01 6.55 25.52
C ASP A 143 -33.59 5.38 24.71
N THR A 144 -32.80 4.32 24.54
CA THR A 144 -33.18 3.17 23.70
C THR A 144 -33.41 1.88 24.47
N ARG A 145 -33.06 1.84 25.76
CA ARG A 145 -33.05 0.65 26.64
C ARG A 145 -32.24 -0.53 26.09
N VAL A 146 -31.35 -0.27 25.13
CA VAL A 146 -30.42 -1.26 24.61
C VAL A 146 -29.24 -1.43 25.57
N SER A 147 -28.81 -2.67 25.76
CA SER A 147 -27.74 -3.03 26.71
C SER A 147 -26.35 -2.81 26.11
N THR A 148 -25.34 -2.64 26.96
CA THR A 148 -23.94 -2.53 26.54
C THR A 148 -23.21 -3.84 26.82
N THR A 149 -22.70 -4.50 25.78
CA THR A 149 -21.90 -5.71 25.88
C THR A 149 -20.42 -5.36 25.87
N ALA A 150 -19.65 -6.01 26.75
CA ALA A 150 -18.21 -5.97 26.65
C ALA A 150 -17.56 -7.34 26.86
N PHE A 151 -16.34 -7.46 26.37
CA PHE A 151 -15.46 -8.57 26.70
C PHE A 151 -14.01 -8.12 26.74
N ILE A 152 -13.19 -8.91 27.44
CA ILE A 152 -11.73 -8.82 27.41
C ILE A 152 -11.12 -10.21 27.44
N THR A 153 -10.21 -10.48 26.52
CA THR A 153 -9.54 -11.76 26.31
C THR A 153 -8.06 -11.64 26.60
N PHE A 154 -7.54 -12.61 27.35
CA PHE A 154 -6.17 -12.72 27.79
C PHE A 154 -5.50 -13.98 27.26
N ILE A 155 -4.21 -13.88 26.96
CA ILE A 155 -3.30 -15.03 26.87
C ILE A 155 -2.40 -14.98 28.11
N GLY A 156 -2.54 -15.97 28.99
CA GLY A 156 -1.90 -15.91 30.31
C GLY A 156 -2.33 -14.63 31.06
N PRO A 157 -1.41 -13.78 31.54
CA PRO A 157 -1.73 -12.50 32.18
C PRO A 157 -1.94 -11.35 31.18
N ASN A 158 -1.73 -11.57 29.88
CA ASN A 158 -1.61 -10.49 28.89
C ASN A 158 -2.94 -10.21 28.18
N PRO A 159 -3.49 -8.98 28.24
CA PRO A 159 -4.69 -8.64 27.48
C PRO A 159 -4.36 -8.53 25.98
N ILE A 160 -5.12 -9.23 25.14
CA ILE A 160 -4.86 -9.30 23.68
C ILE A 160 -6.03 -8.84 22.81
N SER A 161 -7.27 -8.88 23.32
CA SER A 161 -8.45 -8.40 22.61
C SER A 161 -9.50 -7.91 23.60
N TRP A 162 -10.15 -6.79 23.30
CA TRP A 162 -11.22 -6.24 24.12
C TRP A 162 -12.19 -5.43 23.25
N SER A 163 -13.42 -5.32 23.71
CA SER A 163 -14.45 -4.52 23.05
C SER A 163 -15.50 -4.07 24.06
N ALA A 164 -15.99 -2.85 23.89
CA ALA A 164 -17.20 -2.33 24.53
C ALA A 164 -18.14 -1.84 23.42
N ARG A 165 -19.36 -2.40 23.34
CA ARG A 165 -20.30 -2.09 22.26
C ARG A 165 -21.75 -2.16 22.71
N LYS A 166 -22.57 -1.28 22.15
CA LYS A 166 -24.02 -1.37 22.29
C LYS A 166 -24.56 -2.59 21.55
N GLN A 167 -25.48 -3.34 22.16
CA GLN A 167 -26.14 -4.48 21.51
C GLN A 167 -26.96 -4.01 20.30
N ARG A 168 -27.22 -4.91 19.35
CA ARG A 168 -28.02 -4.58 18.15
C ARG A 168 -29.53 -4.52 18.44
N ALA A 169 -29.97 -5.30 19.42
CA ALA A 169 -31.37 -5.41 19.81
C ALA A 169 -31.51 -5.15 21.31
N VAL A 170 -32.71 -4.71 21.72
CA VAL A 170 -33.08 -4.59 23.13
C VAL A 170 -33.22 -5.98 23.72
N SER A 171 -32.64 -6.19 24.90
CA SER A 171 -32.76 -7.44 25.65
C SER A 171 -33.87 -7.31 26.69
N ARG A 172 -34.76 -8.30 26.77
CA ARG A 172 -35.94 -8.26 27.65
C ARG A 172 -35.64 -8.75 29.08
N SER A 173 -34.46 -9.33 29.29
CA SER A 173 -33.97 -9.75 30.60
C SER A 173 -32.46 -9.54 30.71
N SER A 174 -31.94 -9.45 31.93
CA SER A 174 -30.49 -9.42 32.19
C SER A 174 -29.80 -10.68 31.67
N THR A 175 -30.39 -11.85 31.90
CA THR A 175 -29.84 -13.13 31.41
C THR A 175 -29.74 -13.17 29.88
N GLU A 176 -30.70 -12.61 29.15
CA GLU A 176 -30.61 -12.48 27.69
C GLU A 176 -29.46 -11.56 27.26
N ALA A 177 -29.31 -10.40 27.92
CA ALA A 177 -28.25 -9.46 27.61
C ALA A 177 -26.86 -10.08 27.85
N GLU A 178 -26.71 -10.78 28.97
CA GLU A 178 -25.49 -11.50 29.36
C GLU A 178 -25.19 -12.64 28.40
N PHE A 179 -26.21 -13.41 27.99
CA PHE A 179 -26.01 -14.50 27.05
C PHE A 179 -25.57 -13.98 25.66
N ARG A 180 -26.12 -12.86 25.19
CA ARG A 180 -25.65 -12.20 23.95
C ARG A 180 -24.22 -11.70 24.06
N ALA A 181 -23.81 -11.24 25.25
CA ALA A 181 -22.42 -10.87 25.51
C ALA A 181 -21.50 -12.08 25.46
N LEU A 182 -21.90 -13.18 26.10
CA LEU A 182 -21.19 -14.45 26.06
C LEU A 182 -21.06 -15.00 24.63
N ALA A 183 -22.12 -14.97 23.82
CA ALA A 183 -22.09 -15.42 22.42
C ALA A 183 -21.16 -14.54 21.57
N THR A 184 -21.20 -13.22 21.76
CA THR A 184 -20.27 -12.28 21.12
C THR A 184 -18.82 -12.61 21.46
N ALA A 185 -18.53 -12.78 22.74
CA ALA A 185 -17.19 -13.08 23.24
C ALA A 185 -16.72 -14.43 22.70
N THR A 186 -17.61 -15.42 22.66
CA THR A 186 -17.33 -16.77 22.14
C THR A 186 -16.88 -16.72 20.68
N SER A 187 -17.56 -15.96 19.82
CA SER A 187 -17.17 -15.81 18.42
C SER A 187 -15.76 -15.22 18.27
N GLU A 188 -15.42 -14.22 19.08
CA GLU A 188 -14.08 -13.63 19.08
C GLU A 188 -13.03 -14.63 19.59
N THR A 189 -13.33 -15.36 20.66
CA THR A 189 -12.42 -16.34 21.25
C THR A 189 -12.16 -17.52 20.32
N VAL A 190 -13.17 -18.01 19.59
CA VAL A 190 -13.00 -19.07 18.58
C VAL A 190 -12.17 -18.57 17.40
N TRP A 191 -12.37 -17.33 16.97
CA TRP A 191 -11.53 -16.72 15.94
C TRP A 191 -10.07 -16.61 16.40
N LEU A 192 -9.83 -16.13 17.63
CA LEU A 192 -8.49 -16.07 18.22
C LEU A 192 -7.86 -17.46 18.37
N HIS A 193 -8.61 -18.45 18.82
CA HIS A 193 -8.12 -19.82 18.93
C HIS A 193 -7.71 -20.39 17.57
N SER A 194 -8.51 -20.15 16.52
CA SER A 194 -8.19 -20.58 15.15
C SER A 194 -6.93 -19.88 14.63
N LEU A 195 -6.80 -18.58 14.89
CA LEU A 195 -5.63 -17.80 14.50
C LEU A 195 -4.36 -18.29 15.21
N ILE A 196 -4.42 -18.55 16.51
CA ILE A 196 -3.31 -19.14 17.29
C ILE A 196 -2.87 -20.48 16.68
N LYS A 197 -3.83 -21.32 16.29
CA LYS A 197 -3.56 -22.60 15.62
C LYS A 197 -2.88 -22.41 14.26
N GLU A 198 -3.31 -21.44 13.45
CA GLU A 198 -2.65 -21.09 12.18
C GLU A 198 -1.24 -20.49 12.36
N LEU A 199 -0.92 -19.95 13.54
CA LEU A 199 0.43 -19.50 13.88
C LEU A 199 1.35 -20.67 14.26
N GLY A 200 0.83 -21.90 14.32
CA GLY A 200 1.59 -23.09 14.73
C GLY A 200 1.64 -23.27 16.26
N LEU A 201 0.88 -22.48 17.02
CA LEU A 201 0.78 -22.60 18.48
C LEU A 201 -0.42 -23.47 18.85
N THR A 202 -0.26 -24.35 19.83
CA THR A 202 -1.34 -25.20 20.33
C THR A 202 -1.70 -24.81 21.75
N LEU A 203 -2.99 -24.58 22.01
CA LEU A 203 -3.49 -24.43 23.37
C LEU A 203 -3.56 -25.81 24.01
N ARG A 204 -2.97 -25.95 25.20
CA ARG A 204 -3.03 -27.21 25.98
C ARG A 204 -4.44 -27.49 26.50
N GLU A 205 -5.22 -26.44 26.67
CA GLU A 205 -6.57 -26.49 27.24
C GLU A 205 -7.55 -25.69 26.39
N ALA A 206 -8.82 -26.13 26.37
CA ALA A 206 -9.89 -25.37 25.73
C ALA A 206 -10.01 -23.97 26.37
N PRO A 207 -10.19 -22.91 25.55
CA PRO A 207 -10.41 -21.56 26.01
C PRO A 207 -11.49 -21.46 27.09
N GLN A 208 -11.22 -20.67 28.12
CA GLN A 208 -12.14 -20.45 29.24
C GLN A 208 -12.93 -19.15 29.03
N MET A 209 -14.25 -19.24 29.12
CA MET A 209 -15.18 -18.12 29.06
C MET A 209 -15.76 -17.89 30.45
N PHE A 210 -15.61 -16.68 31.00
CA PHE A 210 -16.12 -16.29 32.31
C PHE A 210 -17.31 -15.33 32.16
N CYS A 211 -18.41 -15.69 32.80
CA CYS A 211 -19.63 -14.87 32.89
C CYS A 211 -20.17 -14.93 34.33
N ASP A 212 -20.63 -13.81 34.87
CA ASP A 212 -21.13 -13.71 36.24
C ASP A 212 -22.65 -13.92 36.34
N ASN A 213 -23.34 -14.14 35.23
CA ASN A 213 -24.75 -14.50 35.24
C ASN A 213 -24.94 -16.03 35.31
N ILE A 214 -25.47 -16.51 36.43
CA ILE A 214 -25.77 -17.94 36.66
C ILE A 214 -26.74 -18.47 35.58
N GLY A 215 -27.73 -17.68 35.19
CA GLY A 215 -28.68 -18.04 34.14
C GLY A 215 -27.99 -18.27 32.79
N ALA A 216 -27.14 -17.33 32.36
CA ALA A 216 -26.40 -17.45 31.11
C ALA A 216 -25.46 -18.67 31.10
N ASN A 217 -24.79 -18.93 32.23
CA ASN A 217 -23.96 -20.11 32.40
C ASN A 217 -24.79 -21.41 32.30
N HIS A 218 -25.93 -21.49 33.00
CA HIS A 218 -26.83 -22.64 32.93
C HIS A 218 -27.34 -22.88 31.50
N PHE A 219 -27.68 -21.81 30.77
CA PHE A 219 -28.09 -21.91 29.38
C PHE A 219 -26.98 -22.45 28.47
N SER A 220 -25.71 -22.17 28.75
CA SER A 220 -24.59 -22.69 27.96
C SER A 220 -24.34 -24.20 28.14
N LEU A 221 -24.67 -24.74 29.33
CA LEU A 221 -24.36 -26.12 29.71
C LEU A 221 -25.52 -27.10 29.47
N ASN A 222 -26.78 -26.68 29.69
CA ASN A 222 -27.91 -27.61 29.73
C ASN A 222 -28.65 -27.73 28.39
N PRO A 223 -28.80 -28.97 27.83
CA PRO A 223 -29.49 -29.20 26.56
C PRO A 223 -31.02 -29.28 26.70
N VAL A 224 -31.54 -29.55 27.90
CA VAL A 224 -32.97 -29.72 28.15
C VAL A 224 -33.56 -28.38 28.60
N GLN A 225 -34.05 -27.60 27.63
CA GLN A 225 -35.04 -26.56 27.95
C GLN A 225 -35.88 -26.22 26.72
N HIS A 226 -37.18 -26.42 26.87
CA HIS A 226 -38.19 -25.70 26.12
C HIS A 226 -38.42 -24.33 26.81
N THR A 227 -38.74 -23.28 26.03
CA THR A 227 -39.41 -21.99 26.39
C THR A 227 -38.61 -20.65 26.48
N ARG A 228 -39.29 -19.60 25.97
CA ARG A 228 -39.20 -18.12 26.15
C ARG A 228 -38.08 -17.28 25.54
N MET A 229 -36.99 -17.84 25.02
CA MET A 229 -35.88 -17.05 24.42
C MET A 229 -35.66 -17.28 22.92
N LYS A 230 -36.74 -17.53 22.16
CA LYS A 230 -36.67 -17.87 20.73
C LYS A 230 -35.85 -16.90 19.89
N HIS A 231 -35.86 -15.63 20.27
CA HIS A 231 -35.16 -14.54 19.59
C HIS A 231 -33.64 -14.55 19.79
N ILE A 232 -33.09 -15.45 20.62
CA ILE A 232 -31.64 -15.70 20.76
C ILE A 232 -31.29 -17.19 20.56
N ASP A 233 -32.19 -17.99 19.98
CA ASP A 233 -31.98 -19.44 19.81
C ASP A 233 -30.71 -19.76 19.01
N ILE A 234 -30.36 -18.93 18.02
CA ILE A 234 -29.14 -19.09 17.22
C ILE A 234 -27.90 -18.95 18.10
N ASP A 235 -27.85 -17.90 18.92
CA ASP A 235 -26.72 -17.66 19.85
C ASP A 235 -26.63 -18.80 20.88
N LEU A 236 -27.78 -19.28 21.38
CA LEU A 236 -27.86 -20.41 22.31
C LEU A 236 -27.29 -21.69 21.70
N LEU A 237 -27.75 -22.05 20.51
CA LEU A 237 -27.29 -23.25 19.81
C LEU A 237 -25.80 -23.15 19.47
N PHE A 238 -25.32 -21.99 19.02
CA PHE A 238 -23.93 -21.75 18.69
C PHE A 238 -23.00 -21.98 19.89
N VAL A 239 -23.26 -21.34 21.04
CA VAL A 239 -22.42 -21.49 22.23
C VAL A 239 -22.49 -22.92 22.76
N ARG A 240 -23.70 -23.51 22.81
CA ARG A 240 -23.90 -24.89 23.29
C ARG A 240 -23.16 -25.92 22.44
N ASP A 241 -23.21 -25.80 21.13
CA ASP A 241 -22.53 -26.73 20.23
C ASP A 241 -21.01 -26.70 20.46
N LEU A 242 -20.44 -25.51 20.65
CA LEU A 242 -19.02 -25.34 20.97
C LEU A 242 -18.64 -25.90 22.34
N VAL A 243 -19.50 -25.74 23.35
CA VAL A 243 -19.31 -26.34 24.68
C VAL A 243 -19.39 -27.86 24.62
N LYS A 244 -20.39 -28.42 23.93
CA LYS A 244 -20.56 -29.87 23.76
C LYS A 244 -19.39 -30.52 23.02
N LYS A 245 -18.83 -29.83 22.02
CA LYS A 245 -17.63 -30.26 21.29
C LYS A 245 -16.35 -30.14 22.12
N GLY A 246 -16.40 -29.52 23.30
CA GLY A 246 -15.21 -29.23 24.11
C GLY A 246 -14.31 -28.15 23.51
N THR A 247 -14.79 -27.39 22.51
CA THR A 247 -14.02 -26.32 21.85
C THR A 247 -13.82 -25.13 22.79
N ILE A 248 -14.75 -24.89 23.71
CA ILE A 248 -14.69 -23.85 24.75
C ILE A 248 -15.23 -24.40 26.07
N ARG A 249 -14.86 -23.78 27.20
CA ARG A 249 -15.44 -24.05 28.52
C ARG A 249 -16.03 -22.78 29.09
N VAL A 250 -17.32 -22.79 29.40
CA VAL A 250 -17.98 -21.67 30.09
C VAL A 250 -17.99 -21.93 31.59
N GLN A 251 -17.62 -20.92 32.37
CA GLN A 251 -17.57 -20.97 33.82
C GLN A 251 -18.20 -19.72 34.43
N HIS A 252 -18.88 -19.92 35.54
CA HIS A 252 -19.38 -18.82 36.35
C HIS A 252 -18.24 -18.19 37.14
N ILE A 253 -18.20 -16.85 37.19
CA ILE A 253 -17.29 -16.09 38.05
C ILE A 253 -18.09 -15.14 38.95
N HIS A 254 -17.58 -14.88 40.15
CA HIS A 254 -18.21 -13.89 41.03
C HIS A 254 -18.08 -12.48 40.45
N THR A 255 -19.13 -11.65 40.57
CA THR A 255 -19.16 -10.27 40.03
C THR A 255 -17.99 -9.40 40.51
N ILE A 256 -17.47 -9.64 41.72
CA ILE A 256 -16.29 -8.92 42.23
C ILE A 256 -15.03 -9.19 41.38
N ASP A 257 -14.92 -10.35 40.75
CA ASP A 257 -13.79 -10.74 39.92
C ASP A 257 -14.05 -10.58 38.42
N GLN A 258 -15.23 -10.08 38.04
CA GLN A 258 -15.59 -9.79 36.66
C GLN A 258 -14.79 -8.60 36.13
N LEU A 259 -13.82 -8.85 35.26
CA LEU A 259 -12.97 -7.81 34.68
C LEU A 259 -13.68 -7.00 33.60
N ALA A 260 -14.67 -7.59 32.91
CA ALA A 260 -15.42 -6.92 31.86
C ALA A 260 -16.35 -5.81 32.39
N ASP A 261 -16.62 -5.78 33.72
CA ASP A 261 -17.32 -4.68 34.41
C ASP A 261 -16.74 -3.29 34.07
N LEU A 262 -15.42 -3.20 33.94
CA LEU A 262 -14.73 -1.94 33.62
C LEU A 262 -15.14 -1.39 32.25
N LEU A 263 -15.58 -2.26 31.35
CA LEU A 263 -15.88 -1.98 29.95
C LEU A 263 -17.38 -1.81 29.68
N THR A 264 -18.25 -2.13 30.64
CA THR A 264 -19.72 -2.08 30.49
C THR A 264 -20.38 -0.92 31.21
N LYS A 265 -19.77 -0.39 32.28
CA LYS A 265 -20.38 0.63 33.14
C LYS A 265 -19.36 1.62 33.72
N SER A 266 -19.84 2.80 34.12
CA SER A 266 -19.02 3.75 34.89
C SER A 266 -18.95 3.30 36.35
N LEU A 267 -17.73 3.23 36.89
CA LEU A 267 -17.46 2.67 38.21
C LEU A 267 -16.97 3.74 39.19
N SER A 268 -17.12 3.45 40.49
CA SER A 268 -16.52 4.28 41.54
C SER A 268 -15.00 4.31 41.38
N ARG A 269 -14.35 5.40 41.82
CA ARG A 269 -12.89 5.56 41.70
C ARG A 269 -12.11 4.33 42.19
N GLN A 270 -12.46 3.83 43.38
CA GLN A 270 -11.78 2.68 43.99
C GLN A 270 -11.91 1.42 43.12
N ARG A 271 -13.13 1.11 42.67
CA ARG A 271 -13.40 -0.06 41.84
C ARG A 271 -12.75 0.06 40.46
N PHE A 272 -12.81 1.24 39.84
CA PHE A 272 -12.20 1.52 38.55
C PHE A 272 -10.67 1.32 38.60
N GLN A 273 -9.99 1.86 39.62
CA GLN A 273 -8.54 1.72 39.78
C GLN A 273 -8.12 0.26 40.01
N LEU A 274 -8.89 -0.49 40.81
CA LEU A 274 -8.67 -1.91 41.06
C LEU A 274 -8.80 -2.76 39.78
N LEU A 275 -9.87 -2.56 39.00
CA LEU A 275 -10.06 -3.33 37.78
C LEU A 275 -9.05 -2.92 36.69
N ARG A 276 -8.73 -1.63 36.57
CA ARG A 276 -7.71 -1.14 35.63
C ARG A 276 -6.36 -1.81 35.85
N SER A 277 -5.91 -1.97 37.09
CA SER A 277 -4.65 -2.67 37.37
C SER A 277 -4.73 -4.16 37.04
N LYS A 278 -5.89 -4.80 37.24
CA LYS A 278 -6.11 -6.21 36.89
C LYS A 278 -6.19 -6.48 35.37
N ILE A 279 -6.61 -5.51 34.56
CA ILE A 279 -6.71 -5.67 33.09
C ILE A 279 -5.42 -5.35 32.32
N GLY A 280 -4.28 -5.25 33.01
CA GLY A 280 -2.97 -5.09 32.38
C GLY A 280 -2.58 -3.66 32.02
N VAL A 281 -3.35 -2.64 32.44
CA VAL A 281 -2.97 -1.23 32.27
C VAL A 281 -2.08 -0.79 33.42
N ALA A 282 -0.79 -0.62 33.13
CA ALA A 282 0.25 -0.28 34.10
C ALA A 282 0.79 1.15 33.87
N ASP A 283 1.34 1.76 34.93
CA ASP A 283 1.99 3.06 34.84
C ASP A 283 3.45 2.92 34.37
N GLY A 284 3.79 3.57 33.25
CA GLY A 284 5.12 3.53 32.63
C GLY A 284 6.07 4.65 33.04
N THR A 285 5.71 5.47 34.04
CA THR A 285 6.53 6.61 34.49
C THR A 285 7.98 6.23 34.85
N SER A 286 8.20 5.08 35.48
CA SER A 286 9.52 4.56 35.81
C SER A 286 10.31 4.05 34.60
N ILE A 287 9.61 3.62 33.54
CA ILE A 287 10.17 3.05 32.31
C ILE A 287 10.65 4.16 31.35
N LEU A 288 10.02 5.34 31.40
CA LEU A 288 10.19 6.42 30.42
C LEU A 288 11.26 7.48 30.79
N LYS A 289 12.05 7.28 31.85
CA LYS A 289 13.01 8.29 32.37
C LYS A 289 14.31 8.50 31.56
N GLY A 290 14.43 8.00 30.32
CA GLY A 290 15.69 8.19 29.58
C GLY A 290 15.66 7.94 28.08
N HIS A 291 15.10 8.87 27.28
CA HIS A 291 15.58 9.11 25.91
C HIS A 291 15.00 10.41 25.30
N ILE A 292 15.78 11.48 25.25
CA ILE A 292 15.59 12.56 24.27
C ILE A 292 16.97 12.87 23.67
N ARG A 293 17.18 12.52 22.40
CA ARG A 293 18.30 13.01 21.59
C ARG A 293 17.78 14.15 20.71
N THR A 294 18.08 15.38 21.08
CA THR A 294 18.00 16.56 20.21
C THR A 294 19.33 16.71 19.48
N ALA A 295 19.33 16.51 18.16
CA ALA A 295 20.47 16.83 17.30
C ALA A 295 20.18 18.13 16.55
N ASN A 296 20.92 19.18 16.88
CA ASN A 296 21.02 20.41 16.08
C ASN A 296 22.03 20.17 14.95
N LEU A 297 21.70 20.60 13.72
CA LEU A 297 22.58 20.59 12.56
C LEU A 297 22.93 22.03 12.17
N VAL A 298 24.24 22.31 12.08
CA VAL A 298 24.80 23.52 11.44
C VAL A 298 25.34 23.11 10.06
N GLN A 299 25.17 23.97 9.05
CA GLN A 299 25.60 23.78 7.66
C GLN A 299 26.98 24.41 7.39
N HIS A 300 27.76 23.84 6.44
CA HIS A 300 28.70 24.54 5.50
C HIS A 300 29.27 23.56 4.42
N PRO A 301 29.95 24.03 3.32
CA PRO A 301 29.61 23.71 1.91
C PRO A 301 30.56 22.75 1.14
N GLU A 302 30.43 22.73 -0.20
CA GLU A 302 30.43 21.60 -1.16
C GLU A 302 31.72 21.33 -1.98
N THR A 303 31.81 20.09 -2.52
CA THR A 303 32.56 19.66 -3.73
C THR A 303 31.79 18.50 -4.40
N ARG A 304 32.03 18.11 -5.68
CA ARG A 304 31.19 17.17 -6.50
C ARG A 304 30.67 15.87 -5.82
N VAL A 305 31.39 15.30 -4.85
CA VAL A 305 30.93 14.15 -4.03
C VAL A 305 29.74 14.53 -3.11
N SER A 306 29.60 15.81 -2.79
CA SER A 306 28.54 16.45 -2.01
C SER A 306 27.18 16.48 -2.69
N GLN A 307 27.10 16.52 -4.03
CA GLN A 307 25.81 16.62 -4.70
C GLN A 307 25.05 15.29 -4.67
N GLU A 308 25.73 14.16 -4.90
CA GLU A 308 25.15 12.82 -4.70
C GLU A 308 24.81 12.57 -3.23
N ALA A 309 25.69 12.97 -2.30
CA ALA A 309 25.42 12.86 -0.87
C ALA A 309 24.22 13.73 -0.42
N ALA A 310 24.03 14.90 -1.04
CA ALA A 310 22.87 15.76 -0.79
C ALA A 310 21.57 15.12 -1.31
N ILE A 311 21.56 14.56 -2.53
CA ILE A 311 20.40 13.85 -3.09
C ILE A 311 20.07 12.61 -2.23
N LEU A 312 21.10 11.88 -1.78
CA LEU A 312 20.94 10.73 -0.89
C LEU A 312 20.32 11.12 0.46
N ARG A 313 20.77 12.23 1.08
CA ARG A 313 20.17 12.77 2.30
C ARG A 313 18.72 13.22 2.09
N LYS A 314 18.40 13.79 0.92
CA LYS A 314 17.03 14.16 0.55
C LYS A 314 16.14 12.92 0.45
N ALA A 315 16.59 11.85 -0.20
CA ALA A 315 15.85 10.59 -0.32
C ALA A 315 15.65 9.88 1.04
N ASP A 316 16.69 9.81 1.87
CA ASP A 316 16.63 9.20 3.22
C ASP A 316 15.58 9.86 4.12
N LYS A 317 15.30 11.17 3.91
CA LYS A 317 14.29 11.93 4.64
C LYS A 317 12.85 11.55 4.26
N PHE A 318 12.58 11.26 2.99
CA PHE A 318 11.23 11.00 2.49
C PHE A 318 10.89 9.50 2.44
N PHE A 319 11.89 8.65 2.20
CA PHE A 319 11.74 7.21 2.08
C PHE A 319 10.93 6.53 3.21
N PRO A 320 11.15 6.81 4.52
CA PRO A 320 10.38 6.17 5.58
C PRO A 320 8.87 6.41 5.50
N LYS A 321 8.45 7.49 4.82
CA LYS A 321 7.05 7.88 4.64
C LYS A 321 6.49 7.31 3.33
N PHE A 322 7.26 7.34 2.25
CA PHE A 322 6.81 6.86 0.94
C PHE A 322 6.89 5.34 0.79
N LYS A 323 7.70 4.63 1.59
CA LYS A 323 7.72 3.15 1.60
C LYS A 323 6.36 2.52 1.91
N THR A 324 5.46 3.24 2.58
CA THR A 324 4.11 2.76 2.90
C THR A 324 3.23 2.63 1.65
N LEU A 325 3.52 3.39 0.58
CA LEU A 325 2.81 3.26 -0.70
C LEU A 325 2.95 1.87 -1.30
N PHE A 326 4.15 1.28 -1.22
CA PHE A 326 4.42 -0.07 -1.71
C PHE A 326 3.65 -1.15 -0.92
N ALA A 327 3.25 -0.83 0.31
CA ALA A 327 2.39 -1.66 1.15
C ALA A 327 0.88 -1.33 1.00
N ASN A 328 0.48 -0.59 -0.05
CA ASN A 328 -0.90 -0.12 -0.27
C ASN A 328 -1.47 0.73 0.89
N LEU A 329 -0.62 1.35 1.71
CA LEU A 329 -1.03 2.22 2.80
C LEU A 329 -1.05 3.69 2.33
N GLY A 330 -2.18 4.37 2.57
CA GLY A 330 -2.36 5.76 2.19
C GLY A 330 -1.38 6.73 2.87
N LEU A 331 -0.98 7.78 2.16
CA LEU A 331 -0.11 8.83 2.68
C LEU A 331 -0.91 9.91 3.43
N GLU A 332 -0.32 10.43 4.50
CA GLU A 332 -0.87 11.54 5.26
C GLU A 332 -0.84 12.84 4.44
N SER A 333 -1.93 13.61 4.46
CA SER A 333 -2.06 14.85 3.68
C SER A 333 -1.00 15.91 4.00
N ILE A 334 -0.50 15.96 5.24
CA ILE A 334 0.57 16.88 5.67
C ILE A 334 1.91 16.46 5.04
N VAL A 335 2.19 15.17 4.99
CA VAL A 335 3.40 14.62 4.36
C VAL A 335 3.39 14.94 2.88
N LEU A 336 2.26 14.72 2.21
CA LEU A 336 2.08 15.06 0.80
C LEU A 336 2.28 16.55 0.52
N ARG A 337 1.76 17.44 1.38
CA ARG A 337 1.93 18.89 1.22
C ARG A 337 3.41 19.30 1.35
N LYS A 338 4.13 18.76 2.34
CA LYS A 338 5.56 19.02 2.55
C LYS A 338 6.42 18.46 1.42
N SER A 339 6.08 17.28 0.90
CA SER A 339 6.74 16.69 -0.27
C SER A 339 6.48 17.53 -1.52
N LYS A 340 5.22 17.92 -1.77
CA LYS A 340 4.83 18.75 -2.90
C LYS A 340 5.57 20.09 -2.93
N SER A 341 5.61 20.82 -1.81
CA SER A 341 6.35 22.09 -1.73
C SER A 341 7.85 21.91 -1.96
N PHE A 342 8.40 20.76 -1.57
CA PHE A 342 9.81 20.46 -1.74
C PHE A 342 10.15 20.15 -3.21
N PHE A 343 9.39 19.25 -3.85
CA PHE A 343 9.60 18.85 -5.24
C PHE A 343 9.27 19.97 -6.25
N GLN A 344 8.39 20.91 -5.90
CA GLN A 344 8.13 22.10 -6.72
C GLN A 344 9.35 23.01 -6.90
N ASN A 345 10.32 22.95 -5.98
CA ASN A 345 11.53 23.80 -5.99
C ASN A 345 12.76 23.07 -6.55
N LEU A 346 12.65 21.81 -6.97
CA LEU A 346 13.76 21.00 -7.48
C LEU A 346 13.88 21.09 -9.01
N SER A 347 15.08 20.81 -9.51
CA SER A 347 15.29 20.50 -10.92
C SER A 347 14.81 19.07 -11.26
N TRP A 348 14.48 18.82 -12.54
CA TRP A 348 14.10 17.47 -12.99
C TRP A 348 15.19 16.43 -12.70
N THR A 349 16.47 16.82 -12.82
CA THR A 349 17.61 15.94 -12.51
C THR A 349 17.63 15.49 -11.05
N GLU A 350 17.36 16.42 -10.12
CA GLU A 350 17.34 16.09 -8.70
C GLU A 350 16.10 15.29 -8.33
N ALA A 351 14.94 15.62 -8.88
CA ALA A 351 13.68 14.93 -8.57
C ALA A 351 13.68 13.47 -9.04
N PHE A 352 14.15 13.21 -10.27
CA PHE A 352 14.34 11.85 -10.77
C PHE A 352 15.42 11.13 -9.97
N GLY A 353 16.52 11.80 -9.60
CA GLY A 353 17.58 11.20 -8.77
C GLY A 353 17.13 10.81 -7.37
N VAL A 354 16.31 11.63 -6.69
CA VAL A 354 15.72 11.29 -5.38
C VAL A 354 14.80 10.07 -5.52
N THR A 355 13.93 10.06 -6.53
CA THR A 355 12.98 8.97 -6.79
C THR A 355 13.70 7.65 -7.09
N GLU A 356 14.77 7.69 -7.89
CA GLU A 356 15.59 6.53 -8.22
C GLU A 356 16.27 5.93 -6.98
N ILE A 357 16.81 6.78 -6.09
CA ILE A 357 17.42 6.33 -4.83
C ILE A 357 16.35 5.71 -3.90
N GLU A 358 15.16 6.30 -3.81
CA GLU A 358 14.07 5.73 -3.01
C GLU A 358 13.65 4.34 -3.54
N LEU A 359 13.54 4.17 -4.86
CA LEU A 359 13.27 2.87 -5.47
C LEU A 359 14.39 1.86 -5.23
N GLY A 360 15.65 2.32 -5.23
CA GLY A 360 16.80 1.53 -4.80
C GLY A 360 16.68 1.06 -3.34
N PHE A 361 16.25 1.93 -2.43
CA PHE A 361 15.98 1.53 -1.04
C PHE A 361 14.83 0.54 -0.91
N VAL A 362 13.78 0.66 -1.74
CA VAL A 362 12.67 -0.32 -1.78
C VAL A 362 13.17 -1.67 -2.30
N TYR A 363 13.97 -1.68 -3.36
CA TYR A 363 14.59 -2.89 -3.89
C TYR A 363 15.46 -3.58 -2.83
N ASP A 364 16.26 -2.80 -2.09
CA ASP A 364 17.12 -3.32 -1.03
C ASP A 364 16.33 -3.94 0.13
N ILE A 365 15.14 -3.40 0.44
CA ILE A 365 14.24 -3.98 1.44
C ILE A 365 13.65 -5.31 0.96
N PHE A 366 13.20 -5.39 -0.29
CA PHE A 366 12.48 -6.57 -0.78
C PHE A 366 13.39 -7.71 -1.23
N TYR A 367 14.54 -7.41 -1.84
CA TYR A 367 15.29 -8.42 -2.61
C TYR A 367 16.71 -8.69 -2.12
N THR A 368 17.43 -7.71 -1.58
CA THR A 368 18.86 -7.93 -1.24
C THR A 368 19.09 -8.43 0.18
N ASN A 369 18.05 -8.49 1.04
CA ASN A 369 18.18 -8.78 2.49
C ASN A 369 19.25 -7.90 3.19
N ALA A 370 19.75 -6.87 2.52
CA ALA A 370 20.79 -5.97 3.02
C ALA A 370 20.21 -4.92 3.98
N ALA A 371 18.89 -4.81 4.03
CA ALA A 371 18.21 -3.81 4.80
C ALA A 371 18.24 -4.09 6.32
N ASP A 372 19.06 -3.27 6.98
CA ASP A 372 18.80 -2.72 8.32
C ASP A 372 19.09 -3.64 9.53
N ASN A 373 20.12 -4.49 9.44
CA ASN A 373 20.62 -5.17 10.63
C ASN A 373 22.14 -5.32 10.59
N LYS A 374 22.85 -4.75 11.58
CA LYS A 374 24.28 -5.06 11.84
C LYS A 374 24.52 -6.58 11.89
N ARG A 375 23.51 -7.35 12.28
CA ARG A 375 23.50 -8.82 12.28
C ARG A 375 23.47 -9.45 10.88
N GLY A 376 22.85 -8.84 9.87
CA GLY A 376 22.80 -9.38 8.50
C GLY A 376 24.15 -9.23 7.81
N VAL A 377 24.77 -8.05 7.95
CA VAL A 377 26.15 -7.79 7.54
C VAL A 377 27.09 -8.77 8.24
N LEU A 378 27.00 -8.88 9.57
CA LEU A 378 27.81 -9.82 10.35
C LEU A 378 27.58 -11.27 9.93
N SER A 379 26.33 -11.67 9.65
CA SER A 379 26.00 -13.03 9.18
C SER A 379 26.60 -13.35 7.81
N ARG A 380 26.70 -12.37 6.90
CA ARG A 380 27.36 -12.54 5.60
C ARG A 380 28.87 -12.70 5.75
N PHE A 381 29.48 -11.90 6.62
CA PHE A 381 30.91 -12.08 6.95
C PHE A 381 31.17 -13.43 7.64
N ILE A 382 30.30 -13.86 8.56
CA ILE A 382 30.40 -15.20 9.18
C ILE A 382 30.26 -16.30 8.12
N CYS A 383 29.31 -16.18 7.18
CA CYS A 383 29.13 -17.15 6.11
C CYS A 383 30.40 -17.26 5.23
N LEU A 384 30.97 -16.12 4.81
CA LEU A 384 32.22 -16.11 4.06
C LEU A 384 33.38 -16.73 4.86
N CYS A 385 33.49 -16.42 6.15
CA CYS A 385 34.52 -17.03 6.99
C CYS A 385 34.35 -18.55 7.07
N LEU A 386 33.11 -19.05 7.21
CA LEU A 386 32.81 -20.48 7.23
C LEU A 386 33.09 -21.16 5.87
N THR A 387 32.79 -20.51 4.74
CA THR A 387 33.12 -21.05 3.41
C THR A 387 34.63 -21.08 3.16
N ILE A 388 35.37 -20.08 3.63
CA ILE A 388 36.85 -20.10 3.59
C ILE A 388 37.41 -21.21 4.49
N LEU A 389 36.90 -21.36 5.71
CA LEU A 389 37.35 -22.42 6.64
C LEU A 389 37.06 -23.82 6.10
N THR A 390 35.91 -24.04 5.46
CA THR A 390 35.58 -25.32 4.82
C THR A 390 36.44 -25.58 3.58
N PHE A 391 36.73 -24.56 2.78
CA PHE A 391 37.66 -24.66 1.64
C PHE A 391 39.08 -25.04 2.11
N MET A 392 39.58 -24.39 3.17
CA MET A 392 40.89 -24.70 3.75
C MET A 392 40.90 -26.09 4.40
N GLY A 393 39.86 -26.45 5.15
CA GLY A 393 39.72 -27.78 5.75
C GLY A 393 39.73 -28.89 4.70
N PHE A 394 38.95 -28.74 3.63
CA PHE A 394 38.93 -29.70 2.52
C PHE A 394 40.25 -29.74 1.74
N SER A 395 41.07 -28.67 1.79
CA SER A 395 42.40 -28.67 1.17
C SER A 395 43.42 -29.49 1.94
N ILE A 396 43.24 -29.65 3.25
CA ILE A 396 44.19 -30.31 4.17
C ILE A 396 43.86 -31.79 4.40
N ILE A 397 42.60 -32.20 4.23
CA ILE A 397 42.17 -33.59 4.40
C ILE A 397 42.77 -34.48 3.31
N ASP A 398 43.26 -35.66 3.72
CA ASP A 398 43.78 -36.68 2.82
C ASP A 398 42.65 -37.32 1.98
N LYS A 399 42.86 -37.42 0.66
CA LYS A 399 41.79 -37.73 -0.33
C LYS A 399 41.93 -39.10 -0.96
N HIS A 400 42.92 -39.88 -0.54
CA HIS A 400 43.27 -41.16 -1.16
C HIS A 400 42.17 -42.24 -1.07
N GLU A 401 41.22 -42.12 -0.12
CA GLU A 401 40.12 -43.09 0.07
C GLU A 401 38.82 -42.73 -0.67
N TYR A 402 38.73 -41.56 -1.31
CA TYR A 402 37.49 -41.07 -1.92
C TYR A 402 37.51 -41.18 -3.46
N PRO A 403 36.34 -41.40 -4.11
CA PRO A 403 36.24 -41.37 -5.56
C PRO A 403 36.67 -40.00 -6.13
N THR A 404 37.52 -40.01 -7.15
CA THR A 404 38.04 -38.79 -7.80
C THR A 404 36.94 -37.87 -8.33
N ILE A 405 35.79 -38.43 -8.75
CA ILE A 405 34.63 -37.66 -9.24
C ILE A 405 34.02 -36.82 -8.11
N ASP A 406 33.83 -37.39 -6.92
CA ASP A 406 33.22 -36.70 -5.77
C ASP A 406 34.14 -35.59 -5.23
N VAL A 407 35.46 -35.81 -5.30
CA VAL A 407 36.46 -34.79 -4.98
C VAL A 407 36.36 -33.61 -5.96
N ILE A 408 36.23 -33.87 -7.26
CA ILE A 408 36.07 -32.82 -8.29
C ILE A 408 34.75 -32.04 -8.10
N ILE A 409 33.64 -32.74 -7.85
CA ILE A 409 32.33 -32.10 -7.61
C ILE A 409 32.39 -31.20 -6.37
N THR A 410 33.01 -31.68 -5.29
CA THR A 410 33.14 -30.93 -4.04
C THR A 410 33.97 -29.66 -4.24
N TRP A 411 35.08 -29.74 -4.99
CA TRP A 411 35.87 -28.56 -5.37
C TRP A 411 35.06 -27.55 -6.19
N LEU A 412 34.30 -28.02 -7.19
CA LEU A 412 33.44 -27.16 -8.01
C LEU A 412 32.36 -26.46 -7.18
N LEU A 413 31.73 -27.18 -6.25
CA LEU A 413 30.71 -26.63 -5.34
C LEU A 413 31.30 -25.60 -4.37
N LEU A 414 32.48 -25.86 -3.79
CA LEU A 414 33.16 -24.93 -2.88
C LEU A 414 33.61 -23.65 -3.58
N VAL A 415 34.16 -23.77 -4.79
CA VAL A 415 34.51 -22.60 -5.62
C VAL A 415 33.25 -21.80 -5.99
N GLY A 416 32.16 -22.47 -6.38
CA GLY A 416 30.88 -21.83 -6.66
C GLY A 416 30.31 -21.10 -5.44
N ALA A 417 30.34 -21.73 -4.26
CA ALA A 417 29.87 -21.13 -3.00
C ALA A 417 30.71 -19.91 -2.59
N PHE A 418 32.04 -19.99 -2.72
CA PHE A 418 32.93 -18.85 -2.48
C PHE A 418 32.62 -17.68 -3.42
N LEU A 419 32.46 -17.94 -4.72
CA LEU A 419 32.11 -16.90 -5.70
C LEU A 419 30.77 -16.23 -5.41
N LEU A 420 29.75 -17.00 -4.98
CA LEU A 420 28.43 -16.47 -4.61
C LEU A 420 28.45 -15.63 -3.33
N GLU A 421 29.19 -16.04 -2.30
CA GLU A 421 29.34 -15.25 -1.06
C GLU A 421 30.19 -14.00 -1.29
N PHE A 422 31.27 -14.11 -2.07
CA PHE A 422 32.08 -12.97 -2.49
C PHE A 422 31.25 -11.95 -3.28
N TYR A 423 30.44 -12.41 -4.24
CA TYR A 423 29.49 -11.58 -4.97
C TYR A 423 28.47 -10.90 -4.05
N SER A 424 27.92 -11.63 -3.08
CA SER A 424 26.96 -11.09 -2.11
C SER A 424 27.54 -9.97 -1.23
N ILE A 425 28.82 -10.09 -0.84
CA ILE A 425 29.52 -9.06 -0.05
C ILE A 425 29.84 -7.83 -0.89
N ILE A 426 30.26 -8.01 -2.15
CA ILE A 426 30.43 -6.89 -3.09
C ILE A 426 29.11 -6.14 -3.26
N LEU A 427 27.99 -6.85 -3.44
CA LEU A 427 26.67 -6.26 -3.55
C LEU A 427 26.30 -5.46 -2.29
N LEU A 428 26.58 -5.99 -1.10
CA LEU A 428 26.34 -5.35 0.19
C LEU A 428 27.17 -4.06 0.39
N CYS A 429 28.45 -4.08 -0.02
CA CYS A 429 29.31 -2.91 0.01
C CYS A 429 28.88 -1.84 -1.01
N SER A 430 28.20 -2.24 -2.10
CA SER A 430 27.69 -1.34 -3.12
C SER A 430 26.30 -0.75 -2.83
N SER A 431 25.58 -1.25 -1.81
CA SER A 431 24.22 -0.81 -1.46
C SER A 431 24.16 0.66 -1.03
N ASP A 432 23.07 1.32 -1.40
CA ASP A 432 22.82 2.74 -1.11
C ASP A 432 22.58 3.01 0.37
N GLN A 433 22.12 2.02 1.12
CA GLN A 433 22.01 2.12 2.58
C GLN A 433 23.39 2.14 3.25
N THR A 434 24.32 1.32 2.76
CA THR A 434 25.73 1.33 3.21
C THR A 434 26.36 2.67 2.87
N ARG A 435 26.09 3.23 1.69
CA ARG A 435 26.53 4.58 1.28
C ARG A 435 25.91 5.70 2.11
N SER A 436 24.62 5.62 2.43
CA SER A 436 23.91 6.57 3.31
C SER A 436 24.50 6.53 4.72
N TRP A 437 24.73 5.33 5.27
CA TRP A 437 25.39 5.15 6.56
C TRP A 437 26.83 5.68 6.57
N LEU A 438 27.62 5.44 5.51
CA LEU A 438 28.98 5.98 5.35
C LEU A 438 28.98 7.51 5.25
N SER A 439 28.03 8.10 4.52
CA SER A 439 27.89 9.56 4.37
C SER A 439 27.52 10.31 5.67
N LYS A 440 27.09 9.58 6.71
CA LYS A 440 26.75 10.10 8.04
C LYS A 440 27.94 10.05 9.02
N GLN A 441 29.07 9.46 8.66
CA GLN A 441 30.24 9.33 9.53
C GLN A 441 31.36 10.33 9.14
N GLU A 442 31.59 11.34 9.99
CA GLU A 442 32.60 12.41 9.78
C GLU A 442 34.05 12.02 10.15
N LYS A 443 34.41 10.73 10.10
CA LYS A 443 35.77 10.27 10.47
C LYS A 443 36.68 10.15 9.24
N THR A 444 37.86 10.76 9.31
CA THR A 444 38.91 10.75 8.25
C THR A 444 39.30 9.34 7.77
N ARG A 445 39.27 8.32 8.64
CA ARG A 445 39.54 6.92 8.28
C ARG A 445 38.43 6.27 7.43
N VAL A 446 37.19 6.74 7.57
CA VAL A 446 36.04 6.30 6.74
C VAL A 446 36.14 6.90 5.35
N ASN A 447 36.69 8.11 5.21
CA ASN A 447 36.89 8.75 3.92
C ASN A 447 37.94 8.01 3.05
N LEU A 448 39.01 7.49 3.67
CA LEU A 448 40.00 6.62 3.01
C LEU A 448 39.39 5.27 2.59
N LEU A 449 38.54 4.66 3.43
CA LEU A 449 37.78 3.46 3.09
C LEU A 449 36.78 3.72 1.95
N CYS A 450 36.09 4.87 1.95
CA CYS A 450 35.19 5.29 0.88
C CYS A 450 35.93 5.55 -0.44
N GLN A 451 37.13 6.14 -0.39
CA GLN A 451 38.01 6.26 -1.55
C GLN A 451 38.44 4.89 -2.05
N ALA A 452 38.89 3.97 -1.18
CA ALA A 452 39.27 2.62 -1.57
C ALA A 452 38.11 1.81 -2.18
N ILE A 453 36.90 1.90 -1.61
CA ILE A 453 35.70 1.22 -2.12
C ILE A 453 35.22 1.84 -3.44
N SER A 454 35.32 3.16 -3.60
CA SER A 454 34.98 3.83 -4.86
C SER A 454 36.03 3.64 -5.96
N SER A 455 37.31 3.52 -5.60
CA SER A 455 38.42 3.16 -6.49
C SER A 455 38.40 1.67 -6.88
N CYS A 456 37.88 0.80 -6.02
CA CYS A 456 37.57 -0.60 -6.33
C CYS A 456 36.29 -0.77 -7.17
N ARG A 457 35.77 0.30 -7.82
CA ARG A 457 34.88 0.14 -8.97
C ARG A 457 35.70 -0.50 -10.10
N VAL A 458 35.82 -1.82 -10.07
CA VAL A 458 36.39 -2.59 -11.18
C VAL A 458 35.42 -2.46 -12.35
N THR A 459 35.74 -1.52 -13.25
CA THR A 459 35.01 -1.17 -14.48
C THR A 459 34.79 -2.35 -15.43
N PHE A 460 35.43 -3.49 -15.17
CA PHE A 460 35.46 -4.66 -16.04
C PHE A 460 34.42 -5.74 -15.70
N LEU A 461 33.84 -5.74 -14.49
CA LEU A 461 32.87 -6.77 -14.05
C LEU A 461 31.47 -6.22 -13.74
N PHE A 462 31.30 -4.91 -13.62
CA PHE A 462 30.01 -4.28 -13.30
C PHE A 462 29.75 -3.14 -14.28
N PRO A 463 28.77 -3.27 -15.20
CA PRO A 463 28.21 -2.10 -15.88
C PRO A 463 27.71 -1.11 -14.83
N GLU A 464 27.67 0.18 -15.15
CA GLU A 464 26.99 1.18 -14.32
C GLU A 464 25.63 0.62 -13.87
N ASN A 465 25.50 0.25 -12.58
CA ASN A 465 24.24 -0.17 -12.00
C ASN A 465 23.32 1.04 -12.03
N ASN A 466 22.65 1.27 -13.15
CA ASN A 466 21.54 2.18 -13.20
C ASN A 466 20.45 1.53 -12.33
N ARG A 467 20.28 2.09 -11.13
CA ARG A 467 19.36 1.63 -10.07
C ARG A 467 17.91 1.57 -10.60
N TRP A 468 17.66 2.41 -11.58
CA TRP A 468 16.62 2.27 -12.60
C TRP A 468 17.24 1.83 -13.92
N SER A 469 16.61 0.95 -14.69
CA SER A 469 17.06 0.56 -16.03
C SER A 469 17.31 1.75 -16.97
N ASN A 470 16.72 2.94 -16.66
CA ASN A 470 16.75 4.15 -17.48
C ASN A 470 16.36 3.85 -18.94
N SER A 471 15.57 2.80 -19.11
CA SER A 471 15.24 2.22 -20.40
C SER A 471 13.74 2.01 -20.46
N MET A 472 13.18 2.13 -21.66
CA MET A 472 11.77 1.93 -21.95
C MET A 472 11.65 0.98 -23.13
N ALA A 473 10.96 -0.13 -22.92
CA ALA A 473 10.69 -1.10 -23.96
C ALA A 473 9.84 -0.48 -25.08
N GLN A 474 10.03 -0.94 -26.31
CA GLN A 474 9.35 -0.41 -27.50
C GLN A 474 8.59 -1.53 -28.20
N TYR A 475 7.34 -1.26 -28.57
CA TYR A 475 6.51 -2.18 -29.33
C TYR A 475 5.59 -1.40 -30.28
N SER A 476 5.50 -1.82 -31.54
CA SER A 476 4.69 -1.15 -32.57
C SER A 476 3.75 -2.14 -33.26
N LEU A 477 2.47 -1.78 -33.36
CA LEU A 477 1.44 -2.62 -33.95
C LEU A 477 1.64 -2.79 -35.46
N ILE A 478 1.93 -1.70 -36.19
CA ILE A 478 2.14 -1.75 -37.64
C ILE A 478 3.38 -2.60 -37.96
N SER A 479 4.45 -2.44 -37.18
CA SER A 479 5.67 -3.24 -37.35
C SER A 479 5.44 -4.74 -37.15
N TYR A 480 4.66 -5.09 -36.13
CA TYR A 480 4.27 -6.46 -35.84
C TYR A 480 3.42 -7.06 -36.97
N SER A 481 2.42 -6.32 -37.46
CA SER A 481 1.51 -6.76 -38.52
C SER A 481 2.24 -6.98 -39.86
N LEU A 482 3.19 -6.10 -40.21
CA LEU A 482 4.04 -6.28 -41.41
C LEU A 482 5.01 -7.47 -41.26
N LYS A 483 5.55 -7.71 -40.05
CA LYS A 483 6.41 -8.87 -39.77
C LYS A 483 5.64 -10.19 -39.91
N ILE A 484 4.39 -10.24 -39.48
CA ILE A 484 3.50 -11.40 -39.68
C ILE A 484 3.28 -11.63 -41.18
N LEU A 485 2.96 -10.58 -41.94
CA LEU A 485 2.73 -10.67 -43.38
C LEU A 485 3.93 -11.26 -44.12
N ASN A 486 5.16 -10.90 -43.72
CA ASN A 486 6.40 -11.41 -44.31
C ASN A 486 6.79 -12.84 -43.86
N LYS A 487 6.32 -13.30 -42.69
CA LYS A 487 6.61 -14.65 -42.16
C LYS A 487 5.67 -15.74 -42.68
N PHE A 488 4.48 -15.38 -43.16
CA PHE A 488 3.49 -16.33 -43.69
C PHE A 488 3.90 -16.89 -45.07
N SER A 489 4.91 -17.77 -45.08
CA SER A 489 5.05 -18.84 -46.09
C SER A 489 4.15 -20.01 -45.70
N GLU A 490 3.66 -20.78 -46.67
CA GLU A 490 2.54 -21.73 -46.51
C GLU A 490 2.74 -22.84 -45.46
N VAL A 491 3.96 -23.07 -44.97
CA VAL A 491 4.33 -24.18 -44.08
C VAL A 491 3.78 -24.04 -42.64
N TRP A 492 3.46 -22.82 -42.18
CA TRP A 492 3.07 -22.58 -40.79
C TRP A 492 1.55 -22.62 -40.51
N LYS A 493 0.70 -22.85 -41.52
CA LYS A 493 -0.75 -23.03 -41.31
C LYS A 493 -1.12 -24.34 -40.61
N PHE A 494 -0.21 -25.34 -40.60
CA PHE A 494 -0.51 -26.70 -40.14
C PHE A 494 -0.26 -26.92 -38.65
N PHE A 495 0.63 -26.15 -38.02
CA PHE A 495 0.90 -26.25 -36.58
C PHE A 495 0.18 -25.10 -35.87
N SER A 496 -1.03 -25.33 -35.39
CA SER A 496 -1.74 -24.43 -34.45
C SER A 496 -1.01 -24.37 -33.10
N ILE A 497 0.21 -23.85 -33.09
CA ILE A 497 0.99 -23.54 -31.90
C ILE A 497 0.83 -22.04 -31.69
N CYS A 498 0.21 -21.69 -30.56
CA CYS A 498 0.12 -20.32 -30.05
C CYS A 498 1.49 -19.62 -30.14
N PRO A 499 1.54 -18.31 -30.40
CA PRO A 499 2.79 -17.54 -30.45
C PRO A 499 3.34 -17.28 -29.04
N GLU A 500 3.48 -18.32 -28.22
CA GLU A 500 4.24 -18.31 -26.96
C GLU A 500 5.75 -18.38 -27.22
N LEU A 501 6.17 -18.72 -28.44
CA LEU A 501 7.58 -18.86 -28.86
C LEU A 501 8.19 -17.59 -29.51
N GLU A 502 7.73 -16.39 -29.19
CA GLU A 502 8.43 -15.12 -29.53
C GLU A 502 9.09 -14.45 -28.32
N GLU A 503 9.35 -15.21 -27.24
CA GLU A 503 9.98 -14.76 -25.99
C GLU A 503 11.44 -14.29 -26.13
N ARG A 504 12.06 -14.46 -27.32
CA ARG A 504 13.44 -14.00 -27.60
C ARG A 504 13.58 -12.82 -28.56
N SER A 505 12.48 -12.29 -29.10
CA SER A 505 12.51 -11.14 -30.03
C SER A 505 11.83 -9.90 -29.42
N SER A 506 12.56 -9.16 -28.58
CA SER A 506 12.59 -7.68 -28.61
C SER A 506 13.55 -7.13 -27.56
N LYS A 507 14.85 -7.21 -27.87
CA LYS A 507 15.90 -6.34 -27.29
C LYS A 507 15.76 -4.88 -27.79
N ASN A 508 14.54 -4.37 -27.96
CA ASN A 508 14.30 -3.00 -28.39
C ASN A 508 13.86 -2.20 -27.16
N SER A 509 14.80 -1.98 -26.23
CA SER A 509 14.63 -1.02 -25.15
C SER A 509 15.44 0.22 -25.49
N ASN A 510 14.79 1.38 -25.47
CA ASN A 510 15.44 2.66 -25.72
C ASN A 510 15.77 3.34 -24.40
N VAL A 511 16.92 3.99 -24.30
CA VAL A 511 17.26 4.82 -23.13
C VAL A 511 16.29 5.99 -23.06
N VAL A 512 15.72 6.27 -21.88
CA VAL A 512 14.79 7.38 -21.68
C VAL A 512 15.51 8.70 -21.89
N PRO A 513 15.18 9.48 -22.94
CA PRO A 513 15.90 10.70 -23.26
C PRO A 513 15.72 11.81 -22.22
N LYS A 514 16.70 12.70 -22.09
CA LYS A 514 16.64 13.84 -21.14
C LYS A 514 15.43 14.73 -21.39
N TYR A 515 15.13 15.04 -22.66
CA TYR A 515 13.97 15.87 -23.03
C TYR A 515 12.65 15.24 -22.56
N LEU A 516 12.52 13.91 -22.59
CA LEU A 516 11.31 13.22 -22.15
C LEU A 516 11.14 13.33 -20.63
N LYS A 517 12.24 13.20 -19.87
CA LYS A 517 12.22 13.41 -18.40
C LYS A 517 11.83 14.84 -18.05
N THR A 518 12.34 15.83 -18.80
CA THR A 518 11.98 17.25 -18.64
C THR A 518 10.49 17.48 -18.91
N LEU A 519 9.94 16.96 -20.03
CA LEU A 519 8.52 17.08 -20.37
C LEU A 519 7.60 16.45 -19.31
N ILE A 520 7.93 15.25 -18.84
CA ILE A 520 7.17 14.58 -17.77
C ILE A 520 7.20 15.43 -16.49
N PHE A 521 8.38 15.92 -16.09
CA PHE A 521 8.54 16.71 -14.88
C PHE A 521 7.74 18.02 -14.95
N GLU A 522 7.84 18.77 -16.04
CA GLU A 522 7.15 20.05 -16.23
C GLU A 522 5.63 19.88 -16.19
N GLN A 523 5.09 18.84 -16.85
CA GLN A 523 3.67 18.55 -16.79
C GLN A 523 3.19 18.14 -15.40
N LEU A 524 3.95 17.31 -14.69
CA LEU A 524 3.61 16.95 -13.31
C LEU A 524 3.66 18.16 -12.38
N GLN A 525 4.65 19.04 -12.55
CA GLN A 525 4.76 20.27 -11.79
C GLN A 525 3.57 21.20 -12.06
N GLU A 526 3.16 21.35 -13.32
CA GLU A 526 1.98 22.13 -13.71
C GLU A 526 0.70 21.53 -13.13
N LYS A 527 0.42 20.24 -13.34
CA LYS A 527 -0.75 19.53 -12.79
C LYS A 527 -0.79 19.62 -11.26
N SER A 528 0.37 19.57 -10.61
CA SER A 528 0.47 19.73 -9.16
C SER A 528 -0.03 21.10 -8.70
N ARG A 529 0.22 22.19 -9.46
CA ARG A 529 -0.29 23.54 -9.11
C ARG A 529 -1.82 23.60 -9.10
N TRP A 530 -2.47 22.88 -10.01
CA TRP A 530 -3.94 22.80 -10.12
C TRP A 530 -4.60 21.85 -9.09
N ALA A 531 -3.83 20.95 -8.48
CA ALA A 531 -4.33 20.02 -7.47
C ALA A 531 -4.56 20.73 -6.11
N SER A 532 -5.71 21.39 -5.96
CA SER A 532 -6.20 21.99 -4.70
C SER A 532 -7.16 21.05 -3.95
N GLY A 533 -6.59 20.00 -3.34
CA GLY A 533 -7.31 19.09 -2.44
C GLY A 533 -7.66 17.72 -3.03
N ILE A 534 -8.19 16.82 -2.19
CA ILE A 534 -8.33 15.37 -2.47
C ILE A 534 -9.21 15.11 -3.71
N LYS A 535 -10.32 15.83 -3.85
CA LYS A 535 -11.26 15.65 -4.97
C LYS A 535 -10.64 16.08 -6.30
N ALA A 536 -9.89 17.18 -6.30
CA ALA A 536 -9.16 17.64 -7.47
C ALA A 536 -8.05 16.65 -7.87
N THR A 537 -7.31 16.13 -6.88
CA THR A 537 -6.29 15.10 -7.14
C THR A 537 -6.87 13.82 -7.73
N LYS A 538 -7.95 13.27 -7.15
CA LYS A 538 -8.60 12.07 -7.69
C LYS A 538 -9.13 12.30 -9.11
N LYS A 539 -9.68 13.49 -9.38
CA LYS A 539 -10.08 13.86 -10.73
C LYS A 539 -8.88 13.84 -11.68
N LEU A 540 -7.75 14.44 -11.30
CA LEU A 540 -6.53 14.48 -12.11
C LEU A 540 -5.93 13.10 -12.38
N CYS A 541 -5.99 12.15 -11.44
CA CYS A 541 -5.53 10.77 -11.64
C CYS A 541 -6.43 9.98 -12.61
N ALA A 542 -7.70 10.35 -12.72
CA ALA A 542 -8.67 9.68 -13.59
C ALA A 542 -8.63 10.15 -15.05
N LEU A 543 -8.00 11.30 -15.33
CA LEU A 543 -7.91 11.84 -16.70
C LEU A 543 -6.90 11.06 -17.53
N LYS A 544 -7.26 10.81 -18.79
CA LYS A 544 -6.53 10.01 -19.78
C LYS A 544 -6.00 10.86 -20.93
N GLY A 545 -6.23 12.17 -20.92
CA GLY A 545 -5.81 13.12 -21.96
C GLY A 545 -6.76 14.31 -22.09
N GLU A 546 -7.90 14.29 -21.39
CA GLU A 546 -8.91 15.35 -21.45
C GLU A 546 -8.33 16.71 -21.02
N TRP A 547 -7.43 16.74 -20.04
CA TRP A 547 -6.82 18.00 -19.59
C TRP A 547 -5.89 18.59 -20.65
N ALA A 548 -5.09 17.75 -21.33
CA ALA A 548 -4.26 18.19 -22.45
C ALA A 548 -5.11 18.76 -23.60
N LEU A 549 -6.22 18.09 -23.95
CA LEU A 549 -7.14 18.55 -25.00
C LEU A 549 -7.89 19.83 -24.62
N GLU A 550 -8.28 19.98 -23.35
CA GLU A 550 -8.94 21.18 -22.84
C GLU A 550 -7.98 22.39 -22.86
N LYS A 551 -6.74 22.19 -22.38
CA LYS A 551 -5.69 23.22 -22.37
C LYS A 551 -5.40 23.76 -23.78
N MET A 552 -5.39 22.87 -24.78
CA MET A 552 -5.10 23.22 -26.17
C MET A 552 -6.35 23.59 -26.98
N LYS A 553 -7.54 23.65 -26.36
CA LYS A 553 -8.84 23.97 -26.98
C LYS A 553 -9.31 23.00 -28.08
N CYS A 554 -8.86 21.74 -28.05
CA CYS A 554 -9.23 20.70 -29.04
C CYS A 554 -10.34 19.75 -28.56
N CYS A 555 -10.87 19.95 -27.35
CA CYS A 555 -11.82 19.04 -26.70
C CYS A 555 -13.10 18.81 -27.55
N CYS A 556 -13.61 19.83 -28.23
CA CYS A 556 -14.81 19.73 -29.07
C CYS A 556 -14.66 18.76 -30.26
N ARG A 557 -13.43 18.53 -30.73
CA ARG A 557 -13.14 17.76 -31.96
C ARG A 557 -12.55 16.38 -31.67
N LEU A 558 -11.75 16.27 -30.61
CA LEU A 558 -10.99 15.05 -30.30
C LEU A 558 -11.47 14.32 -29.03
N SER A 559 -12.42 14.85 -28.26
CA SER A 559 -12.90 14.21 -27.01
C SER A 559 -13.44 12.78 -27.22
N TRP A 560 -13.99 12.48 -28.40
CA TRP A 560 -14.48 11.13 -28.72
C TRP A 560 -13.36 10.07 -28.73
N SER A 561 -12.10 10.48 -28.90
CA SER A 561 -10.94 9.59 -28.93
C SER A 561 -10.48 9.12 -27.54
N ILE A 562 -11.04 9.71 -26.49
CA ILE A 562 -10.75 9.35 -25.10
C ILE A 562 -12.01 8.73 -24.51
N GLY A 563 -12.16 7.42 -24.68
CA GLY A 563 -13.30 6.64 -24.22
C GLY A 563 -13.16 6.10 -22.79
N GLU A 564 -14.20 5.39 -22.34
CA GLU A 564 -14.23 4.72 -21.04
C GLU A 564 -13.19 3.58 -20.95
N GLU A 565 -12.91 2.91 -22.07
CA GLU A 565 -12.04 1.73 -22.13
C GLU A 565 -10.60 2.14 -22.47
N PHE A 566 -9.70 2.08 -21.47
CA PHE A 566 -8.34 2.59 -21.59
C PHE A 566 -7.48 1.85 -22.63
N ASP A 567 -7.66 0.54 -22.77
CA ASP A 567 -6.93 -0.28 -23.74
C ASP A 567 -7.20 0.14 -25.19
N GLU A 568 -8.45 0.49 -25.51
CA GLU A 568 -8.80 1.00 -26.84
C GLU A 568 -8.23 2.39 -27.08
N ASN A 569 -8.20 3.25 -26.05
CA ASN A 569 -7.55 4.56 -26.17
C ASN A 569 -6.06 4.40 -26.53
N ILE A 570 -5.35 3.46 -25.90
CA ILE A 570 -3.92 3.18 -26.21
C ILE A 570 -3.78 2.75 -27.66
N LEU A 571 -4.56 1.76 -28.12
CA LEU A 571 -4.49 1.25 -29.49
C LEU A 571 -4.84 2.31 -30.54
N LEU A 572 -5.91 3.06 -30.29
CA LEU A 572 -6.41 4.15 -31.14
C LEU A 572 -5.35 5.24 -31.33
N TRP A 573 -4.83 5.77 -30.22
CA TRP A 573 -3.82 6.81 -30.25
C TRP A 573 -2.48 6.31 -30.76
N HIS A 574 -2.13 5.04 -30.51
CA HIS A 574 -0.89 4.44 -31.02
C HIS A 574 -0.88 4.42 -32.55
N VAL A 575 -1.88 3.82 -33.17
CA VAL A 575 -1.97 3.75 -34.63
C VAL A 575 -2.04 5.16 -35.23
N ALA A 576 -2.83 6.07 -34.64
CA ALA A 576 -2.89 7.45 -35.10
C ALA A 576 -1.53 8.18 -35.01
N THR A 577 -0.79 7.96 -33.93
CA THR A 577 0.57 8.50 -33.74
C THR A 577 1.54 7.94 -34.76
N GLU A 578 1.48 6.64 -35.09
CA GLU A 578 2.32 6.05 -36.14
C GLU A 578 2.01 6.65 -37.52
N ILE A 579 0.73 6.81 -37.87
CA ILE A 579 0.32 7.41 -39.15
C ILE A 579 0.83 8.85 -39.24
N CYS A 580 0.57 9.68 -38.24
CA CYS A 580 1.02 11.08 -38.23
C CYS A 580 2.55 11.20 -38.24
N TYR A 581 3.26 10.35 -37.49
CA TYR A 581 4.72 10.37 -37.40
C TYR A 581 5.38 10.12 -38.76
N TYR A 582 4.97 9.07 -39.47
CA TYR A 582 5.54 8.75 -40.78
C TYR A 582 5.07 9.69 -41.90
N THR A 583 3.85 10.23 -41.81
CA THR A 583 3.36 11.24 -42.75
C THR A 583 4.18 12.53 -42.67
N ASP A 584 4.44 13.02 -41.45
CA ASP A 584 5.20 14.26 -41.25
C ASP A 584 6.71 14.07 -41.49
N LEU A 585 7.24 12.85 -41.33
CA LEU A 585 8.60 12.52 -41.74
C LEU A 585 8.78 12.63 -43.25
N ASN A 586 7.78 12.24 -44.04
CA ASN A 586 7.86 12.31 -45.51
C ASN A 586 7.73 13.77 -46.04
N LYS A 587 7.00 14.64 -45.32
CA LYS A 587 6.81 16.06 -45.69
C LYS A 587 8.10 16.91 -45.56
N ASN A 588 9.00 16.57 -44.64
CA ASN A 588 10.16 17.40 -44.31
C ASN A 588 11.44 16.85 -44.95
N SER A 589 11.93 17.48 -46.02
CA SER A 589 13.19 17.15 -46.71
C SER A 589 14.45 17.33 -45.83
N ILE A 590 14.34 18.00 -44.68
CA ILE A 590 15.35 18.04 -43.62
C ILE A 590 14.63 17.78 -42.28
N PRO A 591 14.95 16.71 -41.53
CA PRO A 591 14.27 16.42 -40.27
C PRO A 591 14.73 17.41 -39.19
N VAL A 592 14.02 18.53 -39.04
CA VAL A 592 14.11 19.33 -37.81
C VAL A 592 13.71 18.39 -36.66
N LYS A 593 14.64 18.15 -35.74
CA LYS A 593 14.41 17.28 -34.58
C LYS A 593 13.43 17.98 -33.64
N ASN A 594 12.16 17.61 -33.73
CA ASN A 594 11.15 18.04 -32.77
C ASN A 594 11.11 17.06 -31.58
N PRO A 595 11.49 17.50 -30.35
CA PRO A 595 11.53 16.63 -29.18
C PRO A 595 10.15 16.09 -28.79
N ASN A 596 9.07 16.84 -29.03
CA ASN A 596 7.70 16.39 -28.73
C ASN A 596 7.24 15.28 -29.66
N ARG A 597 7.67 15.31 -30.93
CA ARG A 597 7.38 14.25 -31.90
C ARG A 597 8.06 12.94 -31.53
N GLU A 598 9.34 13.00 -31.17
CA GLU A 598 10.08 11.82 -30.71
C GLU A 598 9.53 11.29 -29.38
N ALA A 599 9.25 12.18 -28.42
CA ALA A 599 8.62 11.83 -27.15
C ALA A 599 7.28 11.10 -27.34
N SER A 600 6.42 11.61 -28.24
CA SER A 600 5.12 11.00 -28.55
C SER A 600 5.29 9.59 -29.10
N LYS A 601 6.24 9.37 -30.02
CA LYS A 601 6.50 8.04 -30.58
C LYS A 601 7.03 7.07 -29.51
N LEU A 602 7.99 7.50 -28.70
CA LEU A 602 8.57 6.68 -27.63
C LEU A 602 7.51 6.26 -26.60
N LEU A 603 6.70 7.20 -26.12
CA LEU A 603 5.63 6.93 -25.14
C LEU A 603 4.55 6.03 -25.72
N SER A 604 4.18 6.25 -26.98
CA SER A 604 3.22 5.43 -27.70
C SER A 604 3.65 3.96 -27.79
N ASP A 605 4.92 3.72 -28.17
CA ASP A 605 5.47 2.38 -28.31
C ASP A 605 5.66 1.68 -26.95
N TYR A 606 5.93 2.46 -25.91
CA TYR A 606 6.06 1.96 -24.54
C TYR A 606 4.73 1.58 -23.90
N LEU A 607 3.69 2.42 -24.04
CA LEU A 607 2.36 2.07 -23.51
C LEU A 607 1.75 0.87 -24.26
N LEU A 608 2.00 0.75 -25.56
CA LEU A 608 1.62 -0.46 -26.30
C LEU A 608 2.42 -1.69 -25.82
N HIS A 609 3.71 -1.54 -25.52
CA HIS A 609 4.50 -2.61 -24.93
C HIS A 609 3.88 -3.09 -23.60
N LEU A 610 3.51 -2.17 -22.72
CA LEU A 610 2.85 -2.52 -21.45
C LEU A 610 1.53 -3.26 -21.70
N LEU A 611 0.72 -2.80 -22.66
CA LEU A 611 -0.57 -3.44 -23.00
C LEU A 611 -0.40 -4.91 -23.44
N VAL A 612 0.66 -5.20 -24.19
CA VAL A 612 0.86 -6.53 -24.80
C VAL A 612 1.69 -7.47 -23.92
N LYS A 613 2.74 -6.95 -23.27
CA LYS A 613 3.73 -7.76 -22.54
C LYS A 613 3.57 -7.71 -21.03
N ARG A 614 2.94 -6.66 -20.48
CA ARG A 614 2.72 -6.50 -19.03
C ARG A 614 1.32 -5.95 -18.72
N PRO A 615 0.25 -6.65 -19.12
CA PRO A 615 -1.13 -6.16 -18.96
C PRO A 615 -1.49 -5.88 -17.48
N HIS A 616 -0.87 -6.58 -16.53
CA HIS A 616 -1.07 -6.37 -15.09
C HIS A 616 -0.61 -5.00 -14.56
N MET A 617 0.23 -4.27 -15.32
CA MET A 617 0.65 -2.90 -14.97
C MET A 617 -0.31 -1.82 -15.52
N LEU A 618 -1.32 -2.21 -16.28
CA LEU A 618 -2.37 -1.31 -16.79
C LEU A 618 -3.69 -1.59 -16.06
N PRO A 619 -4.66 -0.64 -16.10
CA PRO A 619 -6.01 -0.88 -15.60
C PRO A 619 -6.60 -2.18 -16.16
N ASN A 620 -7.35 -2.93 -15.33
CA ASN A 620 -8.00 -4.16 -15.75
C ASN A 620 -8.87 -3.94 -17.00
N GLY A 621 -8.59 -4.72 -18.04
CA GLY A 621 -9.27 -4.59 -19.32
C GLY A 621 -9.00 -5.79 -20.24
N ILE A 622 -9.54 -5.71 -21.46
CA ILE A 622 -9.49 -6.78 -22.47
C ILE A 622 -8.42 -6.46 -23.54
N GLY A 623 -7.37 -5.72 -23.14
CA GLY A 623 -6.38 -5.13 -24.04
C GLY A 623 -5.63 -6.11 -24.92
N GLN A 624 -5.28 -7.30 -24.40
CA GLN A 624 -4.59 -8.31 -25.19
C GLN A 624 -5.47 -8.87 -26.33
N ILE A 625 -6.76 -9.10 -26.06
CA ILE A 625 -7.71 -9.56 -27.08
C ILE A 625 -7.95 -8.43 -28.11
N ARG A 626 -8.10 -7.18 -27.67
CA ARG A 626 -8.26 -6.03 -28.59
C ARG A 626 -7.03 -5.79 -29.44
N PHE A 627 -5.84 -6.00 -28.89
CA PHE A 627 -4.60 -5.94 -29.65
C PHE A 627 -4.58 -7.02 -30.73
N GLN A 628 -4.95 -8.26 -30.40
CA GLN A 628 -5.04 -9.35 -31.37
C GLN A 628 -6.03 -9.02 -32.48
N ASP A 629 -7.24 -8.59 -32.14
CA ASP A 629 -8.28 -8.18 -33.11
C ASP A 629 -7.78 -7.04 -34.01
N SER A 630 -7.21 -5.98 -33.42
CA SER A 630 -6.70 -4.82 -34.17
C SER A 630 -5.50 -5.17 -35.06
N SER A 631 -4.65 -6.11 -34.62
CA SER A 631 -3.52 -6.60 -35.40
C SER A 631 -3.97 -7.49 -36.56
N ALA A 632 -5.05 -8.26 -36.38
CA ALA A 632 -5.66 -9.06 -37.44
C ALA A 632 -6.30 -8.15 -38.49
N ASP A 633 -7.07 -7.14 -38.07
CA ASP A 633 -7.64 -6.11 -38.96
C ASP A 633 -6.55 -5.41 -39.78
N ALA A 634 -5.44 -5.00 -39.14
CA ALA A 634 -4.31 -4.37 -39.82
C ALA A 634 -3.63 -5.32 -40.82
N THR A 635 -3.43 -6.58 -40.43
CA THR A 635 -2.81 -7.60 -41.29
C THR A 635 -3.69 -7.91 -42.51
N GLU A 636 -5.00 -8.00 -42.33
CA GLU A 636 -5.97 -8.18 -43.42
C GLU A 636 -5.95 -6.98 -44.38
N PHE A 637 -5.97 -5.77 -43.83
CA PHE A 637 -5.86 -4.55 -44.61
C PHE A 637 -4.58 -4.52 -45.47
N PHE A 638 -3.41 -4.81 -44.87
CA PHE A 638 -2.15 -4.85 -45.60
C PHE A 638 -2.06 -5.97 -46.63
N ARG A 639 -2.70 -7.12 -46.39
CA ARG A 639 -2.80 -8.22 -47.36
C ARG A 639 -3.60 -7.81 -48.60
N SER A 640 -4.67 -7.04 -48.42
CA SER A 640 -5.51 -6.55 -49.53
C SER A 640 -4.77 -5.53 -50.43
N GLY A 641 -3.85 -4.75 -49.85
CA GLY A 641 -3.02 -3.81 -50.58
C GLY A 641 -1.76 -4.46 -51.15
N LYS A 642 -1.79 -4.88 -52.42
CA LYS A 642 -0.61 -5.44 -53.12
C LYS A 642 0.67 -4.60 -52.88
N HIS A 643 1.77 -5.26 -52.54
CA HIS A 643 3.13 -4.71 -52.32
C HIS A 643 3.27 -3.59 -51.26
N ILE A 644 3.04 -3.89 -49.96
CA ILE A 644 3.48 -3.02 -48.86
C ILE A 644 4.71 -3.65 -48.20
N LYS A 645 5.88 -3.03 -48.36
CA LYS A 645 7.14 -3.53 -47.76
C LYS A 645 7.65 -2.66 -46.62
N ASP A 646 7.29 -1.38 -46.60
CA ASP A 646 7.81 -0.39 -45.66
C ASP A 646 6.70 0.26 -44.80
N ARG A 647 7.06 0.70 -43.59
CA ARG A 647 6.15 1.33 -42.62
C ARG A 647 5.58 2.64 -43.14
N ILE A 648 6.36 3.41 -43.91
CA ILE A 648 5.92 4.67 -44.50
C ILE A 648 4.75 4.40 -45.47
N GLN A 649 4.92 3.44 -46.38
CA GLN A 649 3.88 3.04 -47.34
C GLN A 649 2.63 2.48 -46.65
N ALA A 650 2.80 1.74 -45.54
CA ALA A 650 1.70 1.21 -44.74
C ALA A 650 0.87 2.35 -44.13
N CYS A 651 1.53 3.34 -43.52
CA CYS A 651 0.87 4.50 -42.93
C CYS A 651 0.19 5.39 -43.97
N GLU A 652 0.79 5.59 -45.14
CA GLU A 652 0.18 6.35 -46.24
C GLU A 652 -1.11 5.70 -46.74
N LYS A 653 -1.11 4.38 -46.95
CA LYS A 653 -2.31 3.65 -47.34
C LYS A 653 -3.39 3.68 -46.25
N LEU A 654 -3.01 3.61 -44.97
CA LEU A 654 -3.97 3.76 -43.86
C LEU A 654 -4.59 5.16 -43.82
N LEU A 655 -3.82 6.20 -44.13
CA LEU A 655 -4.33 7.58 -44.20
C LEU A 655 -5.34 7.76 -45.35
N GLN A 656 -5.21 7.01 -46.44
CA GLN A 656 -6.11 7.07 -47.61
C GLN A 656 -7.45 6.35 -47.41
N VAL A 657 -7.64 5.60 -46.32
CA VAL A 657 -8.90 4.90 -46.03
C VAL A 657 -10.05 5.90 -45.94
N ASN A 658 -11.17 5.68 -46.64
CA ASN A 658 -12.32 6.60 -46.57
C ASN A 658 -12.96 6.55 -45.17
N THR A 659 -13.02 7.68 -44.47
CA THR A 659 -13.48 7.80 -43.07
C THR A 659 -14.71 8.69 -42.91
N GLU A 660 -15.37 9.08 -44.01
CA GLU A 660 -16.56 9.91 -43.95
C GLU A 660 -17.73 9.08 -43.39
N ILE A 661 -18.04 9.25 -42.08
CA ILE A 661 -19.37 9.31 -41.42
C ILE A 661 -19.20 9.15 -39.89
N PRO A 662 -19.46 10.19 -39.08
CA PRO A 662 -19.78 10.06 -37.66
C PRO A 662 -21.30 10.17 -37.45
N GLN A 663 -22.00 9.06 -37.14
CA GLN A 663 -23.40 9.16 -36.68
C GLN A 663 -23.47 9.37 -35.16
N ARG A 664 -23.92 10.56 -34.73
CA ARG A 664 -24.59 10.73 -33.43
C ARG A 664 -25.56 11.92 -33.43
N LYS A 665 -26.82 11.65 -33.79
CA LYS A 665 -28.06 12.27 -33.24
C LYS A 665 -29.28 11.78 -34.05
N VAL A 666 -29.96 10.72 -33.58
CA VAL A 666 -31.43 10.62 -33.70
C VAL A 666 -31.94 9.88 -32.48
N LYS A 667 -32.74 10.59 -31.68
CA LYS A 667 -33.59 10.03 -30.63
C LYS A 667 -34.92 9.70 -31.31
N GLY A 668 -35.37 8.44 -31.22
CA GLY A 668 -36.65 7.97 -31.76
C GLY A 668 -36.54 7.40 -33.17
N ASP A 669 -36.63 6.08 -33.34
CA ASP A 669 -37.92 5.42 -33.56
C ASP A 669 -37.78 3.90 -33.69
N LYS A 670 -38.89 3.22 -33.47
CA LYS A 670 -39.03 1.76 -33.35
C LYS A 670 -38.69 1.00 -34.63
N LYS A 671 -38.11 -0.19 -34.42
CA LYS A 671 -38.29 -1.44 -35.21
C LYS A 671 -38.13 -1.34 -36.74
N ARG A 672 -36.97 -1.79 -37.23
CA ARG A 672 -36.92 -2.74 -38.35
C ARG A 672 -35.70 -3.64 -38.23
N LYS A 673 -35.96 -4.91 -37.89
CA LYS A 673 -35.01 -6.02 -37.99
C LYS A 673 -34.77 -6.28 -39.48
N VAL A 674 -33.57 -5.98 -39.97
CA VAL A 674 -33.01 -6.58 -41.18
C VAL A 674 -31.71 -7.26 -40.79
N ARG A 675 -31.56 -8.49 -41.28
CA ARG A 675 -30.54 -9.49 -40.95
C ARG A 675 -29.38 -9.28 -41.93
N GLY A 676 -28.19 -8.98 -41.42
CA GLY A 676 -26.95 -8.75 -42.20
C GLY A 676 -26.35 -7.38 -41.90
N ASP A 677 -25.04 -7.32 -41.58
CA ASP A 677 -24.23 -6.11 -41.36
C ASP A 677 -24.35 -5.34 -40.03
N LYS A 678 -24.06 -6.03 -38.92
CA LYS A 678 -23.37 -5.38 -37.79
C LYS A 678 -21.85 -5.42 -38.05
N LYS A 679 -21.33 -4.56 -38.93
CA LYS A 679 -19.89 -4.25 -38.93
C LYS A 679 -19.57 -3.59 -37.59
N ARG A 680 -18.95 -4.33 -36.67
CA ARG A 680 -18.32 -3.76 -35.47
C ARG A 680 -17.38 -2.66 -35.94
N LYS A 681 -17.47 -1.45 -35.36
CA LYS A 681 -16.55 -0.35 -35.68
C LYS A 681 -15.15 -0.79 -35.27
N SER A 682 -14.27 -1.04 -36.23
CA SER A 682 -12.89 -1.46 -35.99
C SER A 682 -12.09 -0.32 -35.35
N VAL A 683 -11.27 -0.64 -34.35
CA VAL A 683 -10.35 0.31 -33.69
C VAL A 683 -9.38 0.91 -34.70
N LEU A 684 -8.96 0.13 -35.70
CA LEU A 684 -8.09 0.58 -36.80
C LEU A 684 -8.73 1.70 -37.62
N PHE A 685 -10.03 1.58 -37.93
CA PHE A 685 -10.77 2.60 -38.67
C PHE A 685 -10.89 3.90 -37.87
N ASN A 686 -11.26 3.80 -36.59
CA ASN A 686 -11.32 4.96 -35.71
C ASN A 686 -9.93 5.63 -35.59
N ALA A 687 -8.84 4.86 -35.59
CA ALA A 687 -7.49 5.41 -35.51
C ALA A 687 -7.09 6.17 -36.78
N CYS A 688 -7.48 5.68 -37.96
CA CYS A 688 -7.28 6.41 -39.22
C CYS A 688 -8.07 7.72 -39.22
N TRP A 689 -9.29 7.72 -38.69
CA TRP A 689 -10.10 8.93 -38.55
C TRP A 689 -9.49 9.93 -37.55
N LEU A 690 -8.93 9.45 -36.44
CA LEU A 690 -8.18 10.29 -35.50
C LEU A 690 -6.95 10.92 -36.18
N ALA A 691 -6.18 10.14 -36.94
CA ALA A 691 -5.00 10.64 -37.66
C ALA A 691 -5.35 11.74 -38.66
N LYS A 692 -6.43 11.58 -39.43
CA LYS A 692 -6.94 12.63 -40.32
C LYS A 692 -7.39 13.87 -39.58
N SER A 693 -8.09 13.69 -38.46
CA SER A 693 -8.51 14.80 -37.60
C SER A 693 -7.31 15.57 -37.06
N LEU A 694 -6.22 14.88 -36.68
CA LEU A 694 -4.97 15.50 -36.25
C LEU A 694 -4.25 16.26 -37.37
N GLN A 695 -4.22 15.69 -38.59
CA GLN A 695 -3.63 16.37 -39.75
C GLN A 695 -4.45 17.59 -40.18
N SER A 696 -5.79 17.51 -40.08
CA SER A 696 -6.68 18.64 -40.42
C SER A 696 -6.50 19.87 -39.54
N LEU A 697 -5.96 19.71 -38.32
CA LEU A 697 -5.64 20.85 -37.45
C LEU A 697 -4.53 21.73 -38.06
N GLU A 698 -3.59 21.15 -38.80
CA GLU A 698 -2.53 21.92 -39.48
C GLU A 698 -3.08 22.67 -40.69
N THR A 699 -4.04 22.07 -41.41
CA THR A 699 -4.56 22.63 -42.67
C THR A 699 -5.72 23.59 -42.48
N GLU A 700 -6.61 23.35 -41.51
CA GLU A 700 -7.84 24.15 -41.31
C GLU A 700 -7.70 25.22 -40.23
N GLU A 701 -6.88 25.00 -39.20
CA GLU A 701 -6.72 25.93 -38.06
C GLU A 701 -5.34 26.63 -38.06
N GLU A 702 -4.57 26.50 -39.14
CA GLU A 702 -3.21 27.06 -39.29
C GLU A 702 -2.25 26.67 -38.14
N TRP A 703 -2.43 25.49 -37.55
CA TRP A 703 -1.51 25.04 -36.51
C TRP A 703 -0.13 24.75 -37.09
N LYS A 704 0.90 25.28 -36.43
CA LYS A 704 2.27 24.80 -36.65
C LYS A 704 2.36 23.32 -36.26
N CYS A 705 3.09 22.53 -37.05
CA CYS A 705 3.36 21.12 -36.78
C CYS A 705 3.90 20.89 -35.35
N GLU A 706 4.70 21.84 -34.83
CA GLU A 706 5.21 21.79 -33.46
C GLU A 706 4.12 21.78 -32.39
N LYS A 707 3.09 22.61 -32.56
CA LYS A 707 1.96 22.73 -31.64
C LYS A 707 1.09 21.46 -31.63
N LYS A 708 0.93 20.82 -32.80
CA LYS A 708 0.26 19.50 -32.90
C LYS A 708 1.01 18.45 -32.08
N TRP A 709 2.33 18.35 -32.27
CA TRP A 709 3.15 17.37 -31.55
C TRP A 709 3.28 17.66 -30.05
N GLU A 710 3.26 18.93 -29.64
CA GLU A 710 3.17 19.32 -28.23
C GLU A 710 1.86 18.82 -27.58
N MET A 711 0.73 19.01 -28.26
CA MET A 711 -0.56 18.50 -27.78
C MET A 711 -0.55 16.96 -27.68
N MET A 712 -0.03 16.26 -28.68
CA MET A 712 0.07 14.79 -28.66
C MET A 712 0.99 14.29 -27.54
N SER A 713 2.12 14.94 -27.30
CA SER A 713 3.03 14.54 -26.21
C SER A 713 2.39 14.74 -24.84
N HIS A 714 1.56 15.78 -24.68
CA HIS A 714 0.78 16.02 -23.47
C HIS A 714 -0.29 14.95 -23.23
N VAL A 715 -1.01 14.53 -24.27
CA VAL A 715 -1.97 13.42 -24.16
C VAL A 715 -1.27 12.12 -23.74
N TRP A 716 -0.13 11.78 -24.37
CA TRP A 716 0.61 10.57 -24.02
C TRP A 716 1.16 10.58 -22.60
N ILE A 717 1.67 11.71 -22.10
CA ILE A 717 2.13 11.84 -20.71
C ILE A 717 0.95 11.70 -19.75
N GLU A 718 -0.24 12.19 -20.10
CA GLU A 718 -1.45 12.01 -19.29
C GLU A 718 -1.91 10.55 -19.24
N MET A 719 -1.90 9.84 -20.37
CA MET A 719 -2.16 8.39 -20.40
C MET A 719 -1.14 7.61 -19.56
N LEU A 720 0.13 8.01 -19.58
CA LEU A 720 1.18 7.42 -18.74
C LEU A 720 0.90 7.66 -17.25
N CYS A 721 0.50 8.89 -16.88
CA CYS A 721 0.11 9.24 -15.50
C CYS A 721 -1.10 8.44 -15.04
N HIS A 722 -2.11 8.28 -15.90
CA HIS A 722 -3.29 7.48 -15.62
C HIS A 722 -2.92 6.01 -15.36
N ALA A 723 -2.15 5.41 -16.26
CA ALA A 723 -1.65 4.04 -16.11
C ALA A 723 -0.86 3.86 -14.81
N ALA A 724 0.00 4.83 -14.47
CA ALA A 724 0.78 4.81 -13.25
C ALA A 724 -0.09 4.86 -11.99
N CYS A 725 -1.16 5.68 -11.96
CA CYS A 725 -2.06 5.76 -10.82
C CYS A 725 -2.96 4.53 -10.64
N GLN A 726 -3.38 3.90 -11.74
CA GLN A 726 -4.29 2.75 -11.70
C GLN A 726 -3.56 1.42 -11.52
N CYS A 727 -2.24 1.38 -11.71
CA CYS A 727 -1.42 0.20 -11.46
C CYS A 727 -1.36 -0.10 -9.95
N PRO A 728 -1.71 -1.33 -9.52
CA PRO A 728 -1.56 -1.74 -8.12
C PRO A 728 -0.11 -1.63 -7.60
N SER A 729 0.07 -1.25 -6.33
CA SER A 729 1.41 -1.00 -5.75
C SER A 729 2.31 -2.24 -5.71
N ASN A 730 1.72 -3.43 -5.63
CA ASN A 730 2.44 -4.71 -5.65
C ASN A 730 3.13 -4.94 -7.00
N HIS A 731 2.48 -4.63 -8.12
CA HIS A 731 3.10 -4.78 -9.44
C HIS A 731 4.23 -3.77 -9.67
N HIS A 732 4.13 -2.57 -9.08
CA HIS A 732 5.24 -1.64 -9.04
C HIS A 732 6.45 -2.18 -8.25
N ALA A 733 6.22 -2.91 -7.15
CA ALA A 733 7.27 -3.53 -6.34
C ALA A 733 7.91 -4.75 -7.03
N GLU A 734 7.10 -5.59 -7.69
CA GLU A 734 7.55 -6.74 -8.49
C GLU A 734 8.46 -6.28 -9.64
N GLY A 735 8.08 -5.20 -10.32
CA GLY A 735 8.85 -4.64 -11.45
C GLY A 735 10.25 -4.15 -11.09
N LEU A 736 10.56 -3.96 -9.80
CA LEU A 736 11.92 -3.58 -9.36
C LEU A 736 12.94 -4.70 -9.57
N THR A 737 12.53 -5.96 -9.60
CA THR A 737 13.43 -7.10 -9.91
C THR A 737 14.07 -7.02 -11.28
N GLN A 738 13.43 -6.32 -12.21
CA GLN A 738 13.89 -6.16 -13.60
C GLN A 738 14.53 -4.78 -13.84
N GLY A 739 14.92 -4.07 -12.78
CA GLY A 739 15.53 -2.74 -12.85
C GLY A 739 14.51 -1.58 -12.83
N GLY A 740 13.23 -1.85 -12.56
CA GLY A 740 12.19 -0.83 -12.48
C GLY A 740 11.78 -0.24 -13.84
N GLU A 741 10.47 -0.09 -14.04
CA GLU A 741 9.91 0.51 -15.25
C GLU A 741 9.84 2.03 -15.15
N LEU A 742 9.80 2.71 -16.31
CA LEU A 742 9.48 4.14 -16.37
C LEU A 742 8.16 4.44 -15.65
N LEU A 743 7.17 3.53 -15.74
CA LEU A 743 5.87 3.66 -15.08
C LEU A 743 6.01 3.76 -13.55
N THR A 744 6.86 2.92 -12.95
CA THR A 744 7.09 2.93 -11.48
C THR A 744 7.79 4.21 -11.02
N HIS A 745 8.72 4.74 -11.83
CA HIS A 745 9.33 6.05 -11.56
C HIS A 745 8.31 7.17 -11.59
N VAL A 746 7.49 7.22 -12.64
CA VAL A 746 6.45 8.25 -12.79
C VAL A 746 5.43 8.16 -11.66
N TRP A 747 5.03 6.95 -11.25
CA TRP A 747 4.12 6.75 -10.12
C TRP A 747 4.65 7.35 -8.81
N LEU A 748 5.89 7.04 -8.44
CA LEU A 748 6.47 7.55 -7.19
C LEU A 748 6.71 9.08 -7.27
N LEU A 749 7.15 9.58 -8.42
CA LEU A 749 7.31 11.01 -8.67
C LEU A 749 5.96 11.76 -8.57
N MET A 750 4.89 11.21 -9.14
CA MET A 750 3.53 11.73 -9.01
C MET A 750 3.08 11.82 -7.55
N ALA A 751 3.38 10.78 -6.75
CA ALA A 751 3.07 10.79 -5.33
C ALA A 751 3.81 11.92 -4.59
N HIS A 752 5.08 12.18 -4.93
CA HIS A 752 5.82 13.31 -4.35
C HIS A 752 5.23 14.67 -4.71
N PHE A 753 4.68 14.81 -5.92
CA PHE A 753 3.93 15.99 -6.38
C PHE A 753 2.52 16.11 -5.78
N GLY A 754 2.11 15.14 -4.95
CA GLY A 754 0.78 15.10 -4.34
C GLY A 754 -0.32 14.67 -5.29
N ILE A 755 0.04 14.04 -6.42
CA ILE A 755 -0.88 13.51 -7.44
C ILE A 755 -0.97 12.00 -7.22
N THR A 756 -1.82 11.57 -6.30
CA THR A 756 -2.00 10.13 -5.98
C THR A 756 -3.42 9.86 -5.52
N GLU A 757 -3.96 8.68 -5.81
CA GLU A 757 -5.25 8.23 -5.29
C GLU A 757 -5.17 7.72 -3.84
N HIS A 758 -3.97 7.32 -3.40
CA HIS A 758 -3.66 6.81 -2.07
C HIS A 758 -3.54 7.94 -1.03
N ILE A 759 -4.43 8.94 -1.09
CA ILE A 759 -4.53 9.98 -0.06
C ILE A 759 -5.49 9.48 1.01
N GLN A 760 -4.99 9.36 2.23
CA GLN A 760 -5.86 9.08 3.36
C GLN A 760 -6.76 10.30 3.59
N ALA A 761 -8.06 10.17 3.27
CA ALA A 761 -9.06 11.11 3.75
C ALA A 761 -9.11 11.02 5.29
N PRO A 762 -9.45 12.10 6.00
CA PRO A 762 -9.66 12.02 7.44
C PRO A 762 -10.85 11.08 7.72
N ARG A 763 -10.53 9.82 8.03
CA ARG A 763 -11.39 8.73 8.52
C ARG A 763 -12.42 8.13 7.55
N SER A 764 -12.20 6.88 7.21
CA SER A 764 -13.19 5.82 7.44
C SER A 764 -12.47 4.56 7.92
N HIS A 765 -12.98 4.00 9.01
CA HIS A 765 -12.37 2.93 9.78
C HIS A 765 -12.46 1.58 9.06
N THR A 766 -11.37 1.08 8.50
CA THR A 766 -11.14 -0.37 8.48
C THR A 766 -10.55 -0.76 9.82
N ARG A 767 -11.29 -1.59 10.57
CA ARG A 767 -10.88 -2.17 11.84
C ARG A 767 -9.60 -2.96 11.61
N VAL A 768 -8.52 -2.52 12.23
CA VAL A 768 -7.28 -3.28 12.34
C VAL A 768 -7.27 -3.85 13.75
N SER A 769 -7.52 -5.15 13.89
CA SER A 769 -7.24 -5.82 15.16
C SER A 769 -5.72 -5.93 15.32
N LEU A 770 -5.24 -6.02 16.55
CA LEU A 770 -3.80 -6.11 16.88
C LEU A 770 -3.08 -7.25 16.11
N PHE A 771 -3.85 -8.20 15.56
CA PHE A 771 -3.38 -9.32 14.74
C PHE A 771 -3.46 -9.13 13.22
N SER A 772 -4.34 -8.25 12.71
CA SER A 772 -4.34 -7.86 11.28
C SER A 772 -3.02 -7.20 10.88
N ILE A 773 -2.40 -6.54 11.86
CA ILE A 773 -1.05 -5.99 11.86
C ILE A 773 0.02 -7.06 11.59
N LEU A 774 -0.11 -8.24 12.19
CA LEU A 774 0.86 -9.33 12.11
C LEU A 774 0.68 -10.18 10.85
N SER A 775 -0.50 -10.12 10.22
CA SER A 775 -0.85 -10.93 9.04
C SER A 775 -0.33 -10.36 7.71
N CYS A 776 0.14 -9.11 7.68
CA CYS A 776 0.63 -8.46 6.45
C CYS A 776 1.96 -9.04 5.90
N LYS A 777 2.45 -10.14 6.50
CA LYS A 777 3.68 -10.83 6.08
C LYS A 777 3.46 -12.19 5.40
N ARG A 778 2.21 -12.60 5.13
CA ARG A 778 1.90 -14.04 4.97
C ARG A 778 1.39 -14.55 3.60
N VAL A 779 1.52 -13.82 2.49
CA VAL A 779 1.02 -14.33 1.19
C VAL A 779 2.06 -14.52 0.08
N SER A 780 3.38 -14.38 0.31
CA SER A 780 4.34 -14.49 -0.82
C SER A 780 5.56 -15.38 -0.66
N THR A 781 5.84 -16.01 0.47
CA THR A 781 6.95 -16.98 0.53
C THR A 781 6.62 -18.10 1.51
N GLY A 782 6.43 -19.30 0.96
CA GLY A 782 6.63 -20.52 1.73
C GLY A 782 8.05 -20.50 2.30
N VAL A 783 8.19 -20.96 3.55
CA VAL A 783 9.43 -21.06 4.34
C VAL A 783 9.79 -19.82 5.19
N VAL A 784 9.11 -19.75 6.34
CA VAL A 784 9.57 -19.48 7.72
C VAL A 784 10.76 -18.52 7.95
N LYS A 785 10.48 -17.39 8.60
CA LYS A 785 11.18 -16.93 9.82
C LYS A 785 10.22 -16.16 10.73
N ILE A 786 10.00 -16.72 11.91
CA ILE A 786 9.14 -16.27 13.00
C ILE A 786 9.55 -14.83 13.42
N PRO A 787 8.61 -13.87 13.58
CA PRO A 787 8.94 -12.58 14.18
C PRO A 787 9.28 -12.75 15.68
N PRO A 788 10.25 -12.01 16.23
CA PRO A 788 10.72 -12.16 17.62
C PRO A 788 9.70 -11.77 18.72
N LEU A 789 8.43 -11.58 18.36
CA LEU A 789 7.32 -11.37 19.30
C LEU A 789 6.64 -12.69 19.70
N LEU A 790 6.79 -13.74 18.88
CA LEU A 790 6.18 -15.06 19.09
C LEU A 790 7.03 -16.00 19.96
N ASP A 791 8.32 -15.70 20.16
CA ASP A 791 9.19 -16.40 21.12
C ASP A 791 9.03 -15.87 22.56
N LEU A 792 8.21 -14.82 22.75
CA LEU A 792 7.98 -14.10 24.01
C LEU A 792 6.58 -14.33 24.61
N LEU A 793 5.62 -14.76 23.78
CA LEU A 793 4.32 -15.30 24.19
C LEU A 793 4.44 -16.81 24.41
#